data_AF-A0A3D3JT69-F1
#
_entry.id   AF-A0A3D3JT69-F1
#
_cell.length_a   1.000
_cell.length_b   1.000
_cell.length_c   1.000
_cell.angle_alpha   90.00
_cell.angle_beta   90.00
_cell.angle_gamma   90.00
#
_symmetry.space_group_name_H-M   'P 1'
#
loop_
_entity.id
_entity.type
_entity.pdbx_description
1 polymer ?
#
loop_
_entity_poly.entity_id
_entity_poly.type
_entity_poly.pdbx_seq_one_letter_code
_entity_poly.pdbx_strand_id
1 'polypeptide(L)'
;MLCAERSSKCGLLGRNRLLTVRRKDIMSKRFTRFLAVVAMTIVFFTIATTVTAGSTTLTDKQRDPLETLATTVAGKSAVVKGAGNTLQSIAEDIADATVFSYDASSKTAVSKVNIVVEFGAILTIQGETLKMLGPKILVRFGGEVFIDNATVSGASGHRYDFAIFGGATIRNSRISGLSFEPMPFNSAVVNYRNVKLFPKRASEGRYFIGKVNIDQPADDTPVNVQTVAFIKTHIPLVKLYLEPKFDLLQFDLDDLSGRIDTAVFDALYEAVAGIRADISLTTRDLQATLTTRAKQEVAQPLESDDPELSMLRQRQTYLREINRVQNRLEARIDAVSRQMQEQLARLAPVEVPDVPMDDWLRDTFHRSIGSGISMAEPTFADPVPDGLTSMEILMRHLAKAGMTPYVDDICLRMINRGPEVGKTYMKALYREASKQNIKVFTPGDFKELMRDPTWGCLGQEGKRERHAPCWNNPKLINAMKEQIKTAVDLVGHEPSFAGFYLNEPRAFNGWDDICQTAFRAYLRDKYTAAELKALGIDDVDAVVPPLVTERGAQPILWAEHGDFRDESMKNAFQQLMDYMRSLHPDAKLFPIINPDVCPAKYGPIVDVLGCDFYSRGETRQAYATDLWWSTAKGPLIATIGAYKDTSPRMYERDLCTAYAHGDGLLLFEWSSIWKHAQRDDRRKHIRGWTPENWDITRKHFHRMERMEKYLTQTESAAVIGLLHSDRTHILDPPNTRSFKGPSLYAENMSGTYVALTYAHLQCEPFFDEGMTAARLARYKVLILPDARSLRNAEVNMIRDWVKGGGVLVATAGSTRFDEWGRELADYQLKDVFGTSYVEFRSEPKTLEMDIETGTELAAALGQKKLTCAAEGGYEVVRAESGRVVAAWGDGSPAIVVNNFGKGRSIFLTVRYPGRGYRTQAYIRTAKDFRPYTITLFEGLMKAALKTAGIEHPFTVANCPIDTTVVMRSQPGRYILHLLNHDLDQQSVSGVEATVNVPTTANVKVFYPDDSTPV
;
A
#
# COMPACT_ATOMS: atom_id res chain seq x y z
N MET A 1 -10.06 -14.94 -68.08
CA MET A 1 -9.28 -14.91 -69.35
C MET A 1 -7.88 -14.43 -69.01
N LEU A 2 -6.76 -15.01 -69.45
CA LEU A 2 -6.44 -16.30 -70.10
C LEU A 2 -5.06 -16.69 -69.49
N CYS A 3 -4.80 -17.93 -69.06
CA CYS A 3 -4.42 -19.11 -69.86
C CYS A 3 -3.14 -18.91 -70.73
N ALA A 4 -2.21 -19.87 -70.83
CA ALA A 4 -1.98 -21.13 -70.10
C ALA A 4 -0.66 -21.81 -70.55
N GLU A 5 -0.17 -22.80 -69.77
CA GLU A 5 0.62 -23.98 -70.25
C GLU A 5 2.02 -23.74 -70.88
N ARG A 6 2.92 -24.71 -71.11
CA ARG A 6 3.11 -26.18 -70.86
C ARG A 6 4.66 -26.41 -70.82
N SER A 7 5.33 -27.44 -70.31
CA SER A 7 5.07 -28.71 -69.57
C SER A 7 6.37 -29.03 -68.77
N SER A 8 6.80 -30.18 -68.23
CA SER A 8 6.41 -31.61 -68.10
C SER A 8 7.12 -32.16 -66.81
N LYS A 9 7.10 -33.40 -66.28
CA LYS A 9 6.62 -34.78 -66.59
C LYS A 9 7.50 -35.64 -67.55
N CYS A 10 8.03 -36.82 -67.20
CA CYS A 10 8.03 -37.71 -66.01
C CYS A 10 9.36 -38.53 -66.01
N GLY A 11 9.78 -39.33 -65.01
CA GLY A 11 9.26 -39.62 -63.66
C GLY A 11 9.74 -41.01 -63.13
N LEU A 12 9.20 -41.43 -61.98
CA LEU A 12 9.13 -42.81 -61.42
C LEU A 12 10.36 -43.52 -60.75
N LEU A 13 10.10 -43.84 -59.46
CA LEU A 13 10.52 -45.02 -58.64
C LEU A 13 11.67 -44.86 -57.61
N GLY A 14 11.30 -44.81 -56.31
CA GLY A 14 12.26 -44.63 -55.20
C GLY A 14 11.80 -44.96 -53.76
N ARG A 15 10.76 -45.80 -53.57
CA ARG A 15 10.30 -46.36 -52.26
C ARG A 15 10.02 -45.38 -51.09
N ASN A 16 8.74 -45.07 -50.86
CA ASN A 16 8.27 -44.68 -49.52
C ASN A 16 8.38 -45.85 -48.53
N ARG A 17 8.77 -45.57 -47.27
CA ARG A 17 8.48 -46.43 -46.11
C ARG A 17 7.76 -45.63 -45.04
N LEU A 18 6.44 -45.79 -44.96
CA LEU A 18 5.69 -45.52 -43.74
C LEU A 18 6.17 -46.49 -42.65
N LEU A 19 6.45 -45.98 -41.45
CA LEU A 19 6.64 -46.81 -40.27
C LEU A 19 5.89 -46.21 -39.08
N THR A 20 4.69 -46.74 -38.85
CA THR A 20 3.79 -46.35 -37.76
C THR A 20 4.39 -46.75 -36.41
N VAL A 21 5.01 -45.81 -35.69
CA VAL A 21 5.43 -46.02 -34.30
C VAL A 21 4.27 -45.67 -33.36
N ARG A 22 3.97 -46.57 -32.42
CA ARG A 22 2.75 -46.55 -31.63
C ARG A 22 2.83 -45.51 -30.50
N ARG A 23 2.00 -44.46 -30.52
CA ARG A 23 1.62 -43.71 -29.31
C ARG A 23 0.66 -44.53 -28.45
N LYS A 24 1.19 -45.56 -27.79
CA LYS A 24 0.56 -46.25 -26.64
C LYS A 24 1.63 -46.70 -25.65
N ASP A 25 1.24 -46.69 -24.37
CA ASP A 25 1.86 -47.45 -23.29
C ASP A 25 3.28 -47.06 -22.80
N ILE A 26 3.51 -45.76 -22.57
CA ILE A 26 4.15 -45.30 -21.30
C ILE A 26 3.44 -44.05 -20.77
N MET A 27 2.28 -44.24 -20.12
CA MET A 27 1.77 -43.29 -19.12
C MET A 27 1.54 -44.03 -17.81
N SER A 28 1.95 -43.45 -16.68
CA SER A 28 1.68 -44.06 -15.37
C SER A 28 0.18 -44.03 -15.08
N LYS A 29 -0.36 -45.07 -14.42
CA LYS A 29 -1.77 -45.12 -14.03
C LYS A 29 -2.18 -43.98 -13.08
N ARG A 30 -1.22 -43.25 -12.50
CA ARG A 30 -1.46 -42.02 -11.72
C ARG A 30 -1.69 -40.81 -12.63
N PHE A 31 -0.82 -40.59 -13.63
CA PHE A 31 -0.91 -39.43 -14.54
C PHE A 31 -2.19 -39.44 -15.40
N THR A 32 -2.60 -40.62 -15.90
CA THR A 32 -3.86 -40.73 -16.66
C THR A 32 -5.11 -40.50 -15.80
N ARG A 33 -5.04 -40.79 -14.48
CA ARG A 33 -6.14 -40.48 -13.54
C ARG A 33 -6.20 -38.98 -13.23
N PHE A 34 -5.05 -38.32 -13.08
CA PHE A 34 -4.95 -36.87 -12.87
C PHE A 34 -5.62 -36.09 -14.03
N LEU A 35 -5.22 -36.37 -15.27
CA LEU A 35 -5.81 -35.74 -16.46
C LEU A 35 -7.33 -36.00 -16.60
N ALA A 36 -7.81 -37.20 -16.24
CA ALA A 36 -9.23 -37.52 -16.29
C ALA A 36 -10.06 -36.71 -15.27
N VAL A 37 -9.51 -36.40 -14.09
CA VAL A 37 -10.19 -35.57 -13.08
C VAL A 37 -10.19 -34.10 -13.50
N VAL A 38 -9.07 -33.56 -13.99
CA VAL A 38 -8.98 -32.17 -14.48
C VAL A 38 -9.99 -31.92 -15.62
N ALA A 39 -10.08 -32.84 -16.58
CA ALA A 39 -11.06 -32.75 -17.66
C ALA A 39 -12.52 -32.76 -17.16
N MET A 40 -12.82 -33.51 -16.08
CA MET A 40 -14.17 -33.61 -15.53
C MET A 40 -14.62 -32.33 -14.82
N THR A 41 -13.68 -31.58 -14.21
CA THR A 41 -13.93 -30.26 -13.61
C THR A 41 -14.26 -29.20 -14.67
N ILE A 42 -13.57 -29.23 -15.82
CA ILE A 42 -13.76 -28.25 -16.91
C ILE A 42 -15.16 -28.37 -17.54
N VAL A 43 -15.67 -29.59 -17.73
CA VAL A 43 -16.98 -29.83 -18.37
C VAL A 43 -18.16 -29.25 -17.58
N PHE A 44 -18.03 -29.08 -16.27
CA PHE A 44 -19.10 -28.52 -15.43
C PHE A 44 -19.36 -27.02 -15.66
N PHE A 45 -18.40 -26.28 -16.23
CA PHE A 45 -18.52 -24.83 -16.43
C PHE A 45 -19.33 -24.43 -17.68
N THR A 46 -19.42 -25.28 -18.70
CA THR A 46 -19.88 -24.87 -20.04
C THR A 46 -21.41 -24.85 -20.24
N ILE A 47 -22.20 -25.29 -19.26
CA ILE A 47 -23.65 -25.53 -19.41
C ILE A 47 -24.51 -24.30 -19.00
N ALA A 48 -23.91 -23.26 -18.41
CA ALA A 48 -24.65 -22.21 -17.70
C ALA A 48 -25.29 -21.10 -18.57
N THR A 49 -25.00 -20.99 -19.87
CA THR A 49 -25.34 -19.77 -20.65
C THR A 49 -25.88 -20.01 -22.06
N THR A 50 -27.21 -20.15 -22.22
CA THR A 50 -27.97 -19.66 -23.40
C THR A 50 -29.48 -19.76 -23.23
N VAL A 51 -30.21 -18.86 -23.92
CA VAL A 51 -31.61 -18.90 -24.43
C VAL A 51 -32.36 -17.59 -24.15
N THR A 52 -32.96 -17.02 -25.20
CA THR A 52 -33.81 -15.82 -25.18
C THR A 52 -35.06 -16.03 -26.05
N ALA A 53 -36.24 -15.57 -25.58
CA ALA A 53 -37.30 -14.94 -26.39
C ALA A 53 -38.68 -14.86 -25.66
N GLY A 54 -39.28 -13.66 -25.64
CA GLY A 54 -40.69 -13.43 -25.99
C GLY A 54 -41.82 -13.64 -24.97
N SER A 55 -42.35 -12.55 -24.41
CA SER A 55 -43.80 -12.35 -24.17
C SER A 55 -44.14 -10.85 -23.99
N THR A 56 -45.42 -10.47 -24.04
CA THR A 56 -45.89 -9.07 -24.17
C THR A 56 -46.64 -8.57 -22.92
N THR A 57 -46.34 -7.36 -22.47
CA THR A 57 -46.98 -6.65 -21.33
C THR A 57 -48.13 -5.74 -21.77
N LEU A 58 -49.12 -5.46 -20.89
CA LEU A 58 -50.02 -4.26 -20.82
C LEU A 58 -50.79 -4.34 -19.47
N THR A 59 -50.44 -3.56 -18.42
CA THR A 59 -51.03 -2.26 -17.96
C THR A 59 -52.51 -2.28 -17.54
N ASP A 60 -53.00 -1.53 -16.54
CA ASP A 60 -52.44 -0.77 -15.39
C ASP A 60 -53.64 -0.20 -14.57
N LYS A 61 -53.52 -0.09 -13.22
CA LYS A 61 -54.13 0.99 -12.39
C LYS A 61 -53.81 0.92 -10.88
N GLN A 62 -52.82 1.70 -10.44
CA GLN A 62 -52.78 2.43 -9.15
C GLN A 62 -53.08 1.69 -7.80
N ARG A 63 -52.63 0.44 -7.66
CA ARG A 63 -52.18 -0.16 -6.38
C ARG A 63 -51.26 -1.31 -6.77
N ASP A 64 -49.95 -1.14 -6.57
CA ASP A 64 -48.86 -1.79 -7.31
C ASP A 64 -49.17 -3.25 -7.76
N PRO A 65 -49.76 -3.44 -8.95
CA PRO A 65 -50.43 -4.70 -9.28
C PRO A 65 -49.44 -5.82 -9.57
N LEU A 66 -49.94 -7.06 -9.53
CA LEU A 66 -49.20 -8.26 -9.95
C LEU A 66 -48.47 -8.06 -11.29
N GLU A 67 -47.13 -8.06 -11.24
CA GLU A 67 -46.31 -8.40 -12.40
C GLU A 67 -46.56 -9.87 -12.75
N THR A 68 -47.49 -10.09 -13.68
CA THR A 68 -47.93 -11.42 -14.08
C THR A 68 -46.80 -12.18 -14.78
N LEU A 69 -46.39 -13.30 -14.18
CA LEU A 69 -45.59 -14.38 -14.81
C LEU A 69 -44.12 -14.09 -15.13
N ALA A 70 -43.31 -13.88 -14.08
CA ALA A 70 -41.90 -14.29 -14.15
C ALA A 70 -41.79 -15.81 -14.46
N THR A 71 -41.08 -16.17 -15.53
CA THR A 71 -40.98 -17.55 -16.01
C THR A 71 -40.19 -18.44 -15.05
N THR A 72 -40.87 -19.43 -14.47
CA THR A 72 -40.25 -20.63 -13.91
C THR A 72 -40.73 -21.86 -14.67
N VAL A 73 -39.95 -22.94 -14.66
CA VAL A 73 -40.01 -24.09 -15.60
C VAL A 73 -41.32 -24.92 -15.58
N ALA A 74 -42.34 -24.50 -14.81
CA ALA A 74 -43.66 -25.13 -14.83
C ALA A 74 -44.79 -24.16 -14.43
N GLY A 75 -45.72 -23.91 -15.36
CA GLY A 75 -47.09 -23.43 -15.09
C GLY A 75 -47.30 -21.93 -14.82
N LYS A 76 -48.55 -21.47 -15.00
CA LYS A 76 -49.00 -20.14 -14.54
C LYS A 76 -48.80 -20.00 -13.03
N SER A 77 -48.42 -18.82 -12.56
CA SER A 77 -48.00 -18.55 -11.19
C SER A 77 -48.54 -17.21 -10.68
N ALA A 78 -49.07 -17.20 -9.45
CA ALA A 78 -49.19 -16.01 -8.62
C ALA A 78 -47.84 -15.77 -7.91
N VAL A 79 -47.37 -14.52 -7.88
CA VAL A 79 -46.07 -14.14 -7.31
C VAL A 79 -46.32 -13.17 -6.16
N VAL A 80 -45.88 -13.56 -4.97
CA VAL A 80 -46.06 -12.85 -3.70
C VAL A 80 -44.79 -12.06 -3.41
N LYS A 81 -44.94 -10.74 -3.29
CA LYS A 81 -43.88 -9.77 -2.94
C LYS A 81 -44.29 -9.02 -1.66
N GLY A 82 -43.32 -8.61 -0.84
CA GLY A 82 -43.57 -7.81 0.37
C GLY A 82 -44.26 -8.55 1.53
N ALA A 83 -44.50 -7.83 2.62
CA ALA A 83 -45.08 -8.39 3.85
C ALA A 83 -46.60 -8.15 3.95
N GLY A 84 -47.28 -8.98 4.74
CA GLY A 84 -48.72 -8.86 5.02
C GLY A 84 -49.64 -9.61 4.06
N ASN A 85 -49.09 -10.45 3.17
CA ASN A 85 -49.87 -11.22 2.20
C ASN A 85 -50.68 -12.34 2.89
N THR A 86 -51.93 -12.49 2.46
CA THR A 86 -52.88 -13.50 2.93
C THR A 86 -53.55 -14.19 1.74
N LEU A 87 -54.28 -15.28 1.96
CA LEU A 87 -55.05 -15.92 0.90
C LEU A 87 -56.18 -15.03 0.37
N GLN A 88 -56.72 -14.14 1.21
CA GLN A 88 -57.69 -13.13 0.78
C GLN A 88 -57.06 -12.06 -0.11
N SER A 89 -55.93 -11.45 0.29
CA SER A 89 -55.30 -10.40 -0.51
C SER A 89 -54.87 -10.92 -1.89
N ILE A 90 -54.31 -12.13 -1.95
CA ILE A 90 -53.94 -12.77 -3.23
C ILE A 90 -55.16 -12.94 -4.17
N ALA A 91 -56.37 -13.19 -3.64
CA ALA A 91 -57.58 -13.26 -4.45
C ALA A 91 -58.08 -11.88 -4.90
N GLU A 92 -57.98 -10.87 -4.04
CA GLU A 92 -58.33 -9.48 -4.35
C GLU A 92 -57.39 -8.88 -5.42
N ASP A 93 -56.09 -9.13 -5.30
CA ASP A 93 -55.06 -8.66 -6.25
C ASP A 93 -55.16 -9.36 -7.62
N ILE A 94 -55.47 -10.66 -7.66
CA ILE A 94 -55.60 -11.43 -8.90
C ILE A 94 -56.86 -11.04 -9.69
N ALA A 95 -57.94 -10.63 -9.00
CA ALA A 95 -59.24 -10.22 -9.55
C ALA A 95 -59.95 -11.21 -10.51
N ASP A 96 -59.36 -12.38 -10.78
CA ASP A 96 -59.89 -13.45 -11.64
C ASP A 96 -60.16 -14.72 -10.81
N ALA A 97 -61.42 -14.86 -10.39
CA ALA A 97 -61.92 -16.04 -9.68
C ALA A 97 -61.86 -17.35 -10.49
N THR A 98 -61.55 -17.29 -11.80
CA THR A 98 -61.25 -18.48 -12.61
C THR A 98 -59.81 -18.97 -12.42
N VAL A 99 -58.89 -18.11 -11.94
CA VAL A 99 -57.47 -18.38 -11.71
C VAL A 99 -57.17 -18.64 -10.24
N PHE A 100 -57.66 -17.77 -9.34
CA PHE A 100 -57.55 -17.91 -7.90
C PHE A 100 -58.82 -17.34 -7.26
N SER A 101 -59.48 -18.11 -6.39
CA SER A 101 -60.66 -17.63 -5.66
C SER A 101 -60.49 -17.79 -4.15
N TYR A 102 -61.14 -16.92 -3.39
CA TYR A 102 -61.25 -16.99 -1.93
C TYR A 102 -62.70 -16.80 -1.53
N ASP A 103 -63.24 -17.74 -0.76
CA ASP A 103 -64.55 -17.65 -0.14
C ASP A 103 -64.38 -17.27 1.34
N ALA A 104 -64.72 -16.02 1.66
CA ALA A 104 -64.64 -15.48 3.01
C ALA A 104 -65.63 -16.14 4.00
N SER A 105 -66.70 -16.78 3.52
CA SER A 105 -67.69 -17.46 4.37
C SER A 105 -67.19 -18.83 4.87
N SER A 106 -66.41 -19.54 4.05
CA SER A 106 -65.81 -20.84 4.40
C SER A 106 -64.29 -20.79 4.62
N LYS A 107 -63.69 -19.59 4.62
CA LYS A 107 -62.23 -19.34 4.69
C LYS A 107 -61.42 -20.26 3.77
N THR A 108 -61.93 -20.49 2.57
CA THR A 108 -61.37 -21.44 1.61
C THR A 108 -60.86 -20.73 0.38
N ALA A 109 -59.56 -20.87 0.11
CA ALA A 109 -58.93 -20.48 -1.14
C ALA A 109 -58.81 -21.65 -2.11
N VAL A 110 -58.95 -21.38 -3.40
CA VAL A 110 -58.73 -22.34 -4.49
C VAL A 110 -57.79 -21.72 -5.52
N SER A 111 -56.54 -22.16 -5.54
CA SER A 111 -55.55 -21.70 -6.53
C SER A 111 -55.45 -22.68 -7.68
N LYS A 112 -55.67 -22.23 -8.91
CA LYS A 112 -55.38 -23.01 -10.15
C LYS A 112 -53.99 -22.73 -10.70
N VAL A 113 -53.19 -21.96 -9.98
CA VAL A 113 -51.83 -21.54 -10.34
C VAL A 113 -50.85 -21.90 -9.24
N ASN A 114 -49.55 -21.81 -9.55
CA ASN A 114 -48.53 -21.85 -8.53
C ASN A 114 -48.66 -20.66 -7.58
N ILE A 115 -48.13 -20.80 -6.36
CA ILE A 115 -47.84 -19.66 -5.48
C ILE A 115 -46.31 -19.57 -5.32
N VAL A 116 -45.72 -18.43 -5.62
CA VAL A 116 -44.27 -18.18 -5.49
C VAL A 116 -44.05 -17.04 -4.50
N VAL A 117 -43.32 -17.28 -3.42
CA VAL A 117 -42.94 -16.26 -2.42
C VAL A 117 -41.51 -15.83 -2.68
N GLU A 118 -41.32 -14.56 -3.03
CA GLU A 118 -40.03 -13.97 -3.42
C GLU A 118 -39.18 -13.52 -2.21
N PHE A 119 -37.95 -13.08 -2.47
CA PHE A 119 -37.07 -12.46 -1.46
C PHE A 119 -37.76 -11.26 -0.79
N GLY A 120 -37.74 -11.21 0.55
CA GLY A 120 -38.38 -10.16 1.34
C GLY A 120 -39.91 -10.26 1.41
N ALA A 121 -40.50 -11.34 0.89
CA ALA A 121 -41.94 -11.54 0.92
C ALA A 121 -42.38 -12.46 2.08
N ILE A 122 -43.50 -12.12 2.73
CA ILE A 122 -44.09 -12.90 3.82
C ILE A 122 -45.53 -13.25 3.47
N LEU A 123 -45.84 -14.56 3.41
CA LEU A 123 -47.19 -15.10 3.22
C LEU A 123 -47.67 -15.80 4.51
N THR A 124 -48.81 -15.36 5.02
CA THR A 124 -49.48 -15.93 6.18
C THR A 124 -50.75 -16.68 5.76
N ILE A 125 -50.91 -17.90 6.28
CA ILE A 125 -52.11 -18.75 6.13
C ILE A 125 -52.55 -19.14 7.54
N GLN A 126 -53.64 -18.56 8.06
CA GLN A 126 -54.02 -18.70 9.47
C GLN A 126 -55.51 -19.00 9.68
N GLY A 127 -55.82 -20.24 10.09
CA GLY A 127 -57.22 -20.67 10.27
C GLY A 127 -58.00 -20.79 8.95
N GLU A 128 -57.30 -21.03 7.85
CA GLU A 128 -57.83 -21.08 6.48
C GLU A 128 -57.59 -22.45 5.82
N THR A 129 -58.29 -22.70 4.70
CA THR A 129 -58.08 -23.88 3.85
C THR A 129 -57.59 -23.47 2.46
N LEU A 130 -56.38 -23.87 2.09
CA LEU A 130 -55.83 -23.69 0.73
C LEU A 130 -55.96 -25.00 -0.07
N LYS A 131 -56.70 -24.94 -1.17
CA LYS A 131 -56.84 -26.03 -2.15
C LYS A 131 -56.02 -25.71 -3.40
N MET A 132 -54.93 -26.44 -3.61
CA MET A 132 -54.07 -26.33 -4.78
C MET A 132 -54.60 -27.21 -5.92
N LEU A 133 -55.17 -26.56 -6.94
CA LEU A 133 -55.43 -27.16 -8.25
C LEU A 133 -54.27 -26.87 -9.23
N GLY A 134 -53.42 -25.86 -8.93
CA GLY A 134 -52.15 -25.60 -9.60
C GLY A 134 -50.95 -26.38 -9.00
N PRO A 135 -49.83 -26.54 -9.73
CA PRO A 135 -48.86 -27.59 -9.43
C PRO A 135 -47.75 -27.30 -8.41
N LYS A 136 -47.54 -26.08 -7.88
CA LYS A 136 -46.57 -25.89 -6.77
C LYS A 136 -46.85 -24.71 -5.82
N ILE A 137 -46.33 -24.82 -4.59
CA ILE A 137 -45.99 -23.68 -3.74
C ILE A 137 -44.45 -23.62 -3.66
N LEU A 138 -43.86 -22.46 -3.90
CA LEU A 138 -42.43 -22.25 -3.99
C LEU A 138 -42.02 -21.06 -3.10
N VAL A 139 -41.27 -21.30 -2.03
CA VAL A 139 -40.67 -20.23 -1.20
C VAL A 139 -39.22 -20.06 -1.65
N ARG A 140 -38.86 -18.91 -2.20
CA ARG A 140 -37.48 -18.60 -2.63
C ARG A 140 -36.63 -18.12 -1.45
N PHE A 141 -35.31 -18.02 -1.66
CA PHE A 141 -34.38 -17.47 -0.68
C PHE A 141 -34.85 -16.08 -0.21
N GLY A 142 -34.83 -15.87 1.11
CA GLY A 142 -35.29 -14.63 1.74
C GLY A 142 -36.81 -14.42 1.79
N GLY A 143 -37.62 -15.34 1.26
CA GLY A 143 -39.07 -15.36 1.47
C GLY A 143 -39.45 -16.22 2.69
N GLU A 144 -40.59 -15.91 3.31
CA GLU A 144 -41.10 -16.63 4.49
C GLU A 144 -42.57 -17.04 4.35
N VAL A 145 -42.89 -18.22 4.89
CA VAL A 145 -44.26 -18.76 4.98
C VAL A 145 -44.62 -19.13 6.42
N PHE A 146 -45.73 -18.58 6.90
CA PHE A 146 -46.32 -18.91 8.20
C PHE A 146 -47.66 -19.62 8.00
N ILE A 147 -47.77 -20.84 8.51
CA ILE A 147 -48.98 -21.68 8.43
C ILE A 147 -49.38 -22.07 9.85
N ASP A 148 -50.52 -21.57 10.36
CA ASP A 148 -51.02 -21.92 11.69
C ASP A 148 -52.51 -22.26 11.69
N ASN A 149 -52.88 -23.34 12.37
CA ASN A 149 -54.25 -23.87 12.48
C ASN A 149 -54.96 -24.02 11.11
N ALA A 150 -54.21 -24.36 10.05
CA ALA A 150 -54.67 -24.30 8.66
C ALA A 150 -54.63 -25.68 7.97
N THR A 151 -55.29 -25.78 6.81
CA THR A 151 -55.26 -26.99 5.96
C THR A 151 -54.75 -26.64 4.56
N VAL A 152 -53.67 -27.27 4.13
CA VAL A 152 -53.13 -27.13 2.76
C VAL A 152 -53.19 -28.48 2.06
N SER A 153 -53.92 -28.55 0.94
CA SER A 153 -54.17 -29.80 0.22
C SER A 153 -54.22 -29.61 -1.30
N GLY A 154 -53.88 -30.67 -2.05
CA GLY A 154 -53.92 -30.69 -3.50
C GLY A 154 -55.18 -31.35 -4.07
N ALA A 155 -55.44 -31.11 -5.35
CA ALA A 155 -56.49 -31.79 -6.12
C ALA A 155 -56.33 -33.32 -6.08
N SER A 156 -57.44 -34.04 -5.91
CA SER A 156 -57.47 -35.50 -5.89
C SER A 156 -57.04 -36.09 -7.25
N GLY A 157 -55.79 -36.55 -7.35
CA GLY A 157 -55.23 -37.20 -8.54
C GLY A 157 -54.04 -36.48 -9.17
N HIS A 158 -53.75 -35.23 -8.79
CA HIS A 158 -52.61 -34.47 -9.31
C HIS A 158 -51.44 -34.43 -8.31
N ARG A 159 -50.22 -34.31 -8.84
CA ARG A 159 -49.05 -33.88 -8.05
C ARG A 159 -49.16 -32.37 -7.80
N TYR A 160 -48.78 -31.94 -6.60
CA TYR A 160 -48.31 -30.59 -6.37
C TYR A 160 -47.11 -30.63 -5.43
N ASP A 161 -46.10 -29.81 -5.69
CA ASP A 161 -44.87 -29.77 -4.90
C ASP A 161 -44.87 -28.55 -3.96
N PHE A 162 -44.35 -28.69 -2.74
CA PHE A 162 -44.19 -27.59 -1.78
C PHE A 162 -42.71 -27.42 -1.46
N ALA A 163 -42.02 -26.65 -2.30
CA ALA A 163 -40.57 -26.48 -2.25
C ALA A 163 -40.19 -25.23 -1.44
N ILE A 164 -39.33 -25.40 -0.43
CA ILE A 164 -38.94 -24.37 0.52
C ILE A 164 -37.42 -24.14 0.43
N PHE A 165 -37.03 -23.04 -0.21
CA PHE A 165 -35.66 -22.51 -0.26
C PHE A 165 -35.48 -21.29 0.68
N GLY A 166 -36.58 -20.78 1.26
CA GLY A 166 -36.61 -19.74 2.29
C GLY A 166 -36.96 -20.28 3.68
N GLY A 167 -37.63 -19.48 4.49
CA GLY A 167 -38.07 -19.85 5.85
C GLY A 167 -39.49 -20.40 5.89
N ALA A 168 -39.77 -21.36 6.79
CA ALA A 168 -41.12 -21.85 7.03
C ALA A 168 -41.41 -22.17 8.51
N THR A 169 -42.55 -21.69 9.01
CA THR A 169 -43.09 -22.06 10.33
C THR A 169 -44.48 -22.64 10.19
N ILE A 170 -44.69 -23.87 10.67
CA ILE A 170 -45.91 -24.66 10.49
C ILE A 170 -46.41 -25.15 11.86
N ARG A 171 -47.60 -24.73 12.26
CA ARG A 171 -48.17 -25.03 13.59
C ARG A 171 -49.61 -25.52 13.47
N ASN A 172 -49.99 -26.52 14.27
CA ASN A 172 -51.38 -26.99 14.43
C ASN A 172 -52.11 -27.34 13.13
N SER A 173 -51.38 -27.71 12.07
CA SER A 173 -51.88 -27.69 10.68
C SER A 173 -51.86 -29.07 9.99
N ARG A 174 -52.70 -29.24 8.97
CA ARG A 174 -52.76 -30.46 8.14
C ARG A 174 -52.21 -30.18 6.74
N ILE A 175 -51.22 -30.97 6.32
CA ILE A 175 -50.61 -30.85 4.98
C ILE A 175 -50.48 -32.23 4.33
N SER A 176 -50.91 -32.38 3.08
CA SER A 176 -50.97 -33.67 2.38
C SER A 176 -50.43 -33.57 0.95
N GLY A 177 -49.34 -34.28 0.63
CA GLY A 177 -48.65 -34.21 -0.67
C GLY A 177 -47.22 -33.66 -0.63
N LEU A 178 -46.64 -33.50 0.56
CA LEU A 178 -45.32 -32.88 0.76
C LEU A 178 -44.18 -33.63 0.04
N SER A 179 -43.29 -32.86 -0.59
CA SER A 179 -42.05 -33.29 -1.24
C SER A 179 -40.90 -32.39 -0.77
N PHE A 180 -39.73 -32.96 -0.46
CA PHE A 180 -38.52 -32.22 -0.12
C PHE A 180 -37.43 -32.52 -1.15
N GLU A 181 -36.99 -31.52 -1.90
CA GLU A 181 -35.81 -31.60 -2.77
C GLU A 181 -34.61 -30.88 -2.12
N PRO A 182 -33.68 -31.59 -1.47
CA PRO A 182 -32.44 -30.99 -0.99
C PRO A 182 -31.47 -30.74 -2.15
N MET A 183 -30.99 -29.51 -2.29
CA MET A 183 -29.77 -29.21 -3.06
C MET A 183 -28.52 -29.31 -2.16
N PRO A 184 -27.30 -29.46 -2.71
CA PRO A 184 -26.10 -29.75 -1.92
C PRO A 184 -25.59 -28.58 -1.06
N PHE A 185 -26.18 -27.39 -1.20
CA PHE A 185 -25.75 -26.15 -0.56
C PHE A 185 -26.97 -25.38 -0.02
N ASN A 186 -26.77 -24.74 1.14
CA ASN A 186 -27.72 -23.91 1.90
C ASN A 186 -28.80 -24.66 2.72
N SER A 187 -29.22 -24.00 3.80
CA SER A 187 -30.06 -24.55 4.86
C SER A 187 -31.46 -23.91 4.92
N ALA A 188 -32.51 -24.71 4.72
CA ALA A 188 -33.88 -24.31 5.04
C ALA A 188 -34.20 -24.60 6.53
N VAL A 189 -34.76 -23.62 7.24
CA VAL A 189 -35.26 -23.80 8.61
C VAL A 189 -36.77 -24.04 8.55
N VAL A 190 -37.21 -25.22 8.99
CA VAL A 190 -38.62 -25.62 9.01
C VAL A 190 -39.03 -25.97 10.44
N ASN A 191 -39.71 -25.03 11.11
CA ASN A 191 -40.22 -25.22 12.47
C ASN A 191 -41.61 -25.86 12.42
N TYR A 192 -41.80 -27.03 13.07
CA TYR A 192 -43.10 -27.73 13.09
C TYR A 192 -43.60 -28.04 14.51
N ARG A 193 -44.90 -27.82 14.75
CA ARG A 193 -45.61 -28.20 16.00
C ARG A 193 -47.01 -28.73 15.65
N ASN A 194 -47.41 -29.88 16.19
CA ASN A 194 -48.75 -30.47 15.98
C ASN A 194 -49.17 -30.63 14.50
N VAL A 195 -48.32 -31.23 13.66
CA VAL A 195 -48.55 -31.36 12.20
C VAL A 195 -48.84 -32.80 11.80
N LYS A 196 -49.91 -33.05 11.02
CA LYS A 196 -50.21 -34.38 10.44
C LYS A 196 -49.85 -34.41 8.95
N LEU A 197 -48.88 -35.27 8.61
CA LEU A 197 -48.27 -35.42 7.28
C LEU A 197 -48.62 -36.77 6.64
N PHE A 198 -48.74 -36.79 5.30
CA PHE A 198 -49.08 -37.98 4.53
C PHE A 198 -48.17 -38.13 3.28
N PRO A 199 -47.00 -38.80 3.39
CA PRO A 199 -46.08 -39.05 2.27
C PRO A 199 -46.51 -40.27 1.43
N LYS A 200 -46.11 -40.33 0.14
CA LYS A 200 -46.58 -41.39 -0.79
C LYS A 200 -45.49 -41.88 -1.76
N ARG A 201 -44.70 -42.86 -1.27
CA ARG A 201 -43.55 -43.55 -1.92
C ARG A 201 -42.26 -42.72 -2.11
N ALA A 202 -41.14 -43.44 -2.11
CA ALA A 202 -39.82 -42.98 -2.53
C ALA A 202 -39.42 -43.70 -3.84
N SER A 203 -38.49 -43.10 -4.58
CA SER A 203 -37.84 -43.69 -5.75
C SER A 203 -36.39 -44.05 -5.44
N GLU A 204 -35.88 -45.09 -6.10
CA GLU A 204 -34.55 -45.66 -5.82
C GLU A 204 -33.41 -44.68 -6.12
N GLY A 205 -32.30 -44.80 -5.34
CA GLY A 205 -31.05 -44.06 -5.60
C GLY A 205 -30.73 -42.88 -4.67
N ARG A 206 -31.58 -42.53 -3.70
CA ARG A 206 -31.26 -41.52 -2.65
C ARG A 206 -31.65 -42.02 -1.26
N TYR A 207 -30.79 -41.76 -0.27
CA TYR A 207 -30.95 -42.24 1.10
C TYR A 207 -32.02 -41.44 1.87
N PHE A 208 -32.90 -42.16 2.58
CA PHE A 208 -33.75 -41.58 3.63
C PHE A 208 -33.73 -42.52 4.84
N ILE A 209 -33.61 -41.97 6.06
CA ILE A 209 -33.49 -42.75 7.29
C ILE A 209 -34.77 -42.62 8.11
N GLY A 210 -35.42 -43.76 8.36
CA GLY A 210 -36.38 -43.91 9.45
C GLY A 210 -37.80 -43.42 9.19
N LYS A 211 -38.69 -43.84 10.08
CA LYS A 211 -40.12 -43.53 10.08
C LYS A 211 -40.38 -42.54 11.22
N VAL A 212 -41.07 -41.44 10.94
CA VAL A 212 -41.49 -40.47 11.96
C VAL A 212 -42.99 -40.64 12.23
N ASN A 213 -43.33 -40.96 13.46
CA ASN A 213 -44.69 -40.95 14.01
C ASN A 213 -44.61 -40.02 15.23
N ILE A 214 -45.34 -38.89 15.23
CA ILE A 214 -45.31 -37.92 16.34
C ILE A 214 -46.66 -37.94 17.05
N ASP A 215 -46.68 -38.57 18.21
CA ASP A 215 -47.64 -38.35 19.30
C ASP A 215 -46.84 -38.56 20.61
N GLN A 216 -46.20 -37.51 21.12
CA GLN A 216 -45.44 -37.50 22.39
C GLN A 216 -45.51 -36.10 23.07
N PRO A 217 -45.17 -35.98 24.38
CA PRO A 217 -45.71 -34.94 25.26
C PRO A 217 -45.15 -33.51 25.15
N ALA A 218 -45.65 -32.63 26.03
CA ALA A 218 -45.55 -31.17 25.96
C ALA A 218 -44.28 -30.59 26.63
N ASP A 219 -43.14 -31.20 26.36
CA ASP A 219 -41.85 -30.91 26.99
C ASP A 219 -40.96 -30.19 25.97
N ASP A 220 -40.83 -28.85 26.06
CA ASP A 220 -40.18 -27.98 25.07
C ASP A 220 -38.62 -28.11 25.01
N THR A 221 -38.07 -29.33 25.12
CA THR A 221 -36.63 -29.63 25.04
C THR A 221 -36.19 -29.91 23.59
N PRO A 222 -35.30 -29.11 22.97
CA PRO A 222 -34.88 -29.34 21.58
C PRO A 222 -33.92 -30.53 21.44
N VAL A 223 -34.41 -31.70 21.02
CA VAL A 223 -33.59 -32.87 20.71
C VAL A 223 -32.77 -32.61 19.43
N ASN A 224 -31.58 -32.04 19.57
CA ASN A 224 -30.73 -31.72 18.42
C ASN A 224 -29.99 -32.96 17.89
N VAL A 225 -30.67 -33.68 16.99
CA VAL A 225 -30.15 -34.88 16.29
C VAL A 225 -28.84 -34.60 15.52
N GLN A 226 -28.54 -33.34 15.17
CA GLN A 226 -27.28 -33.01 14.50
C GLN A 226 -26.06 -33.27 15.38
N THR A 227 -26.08 -32.95 16.67
CA THR A 227 -24.85 -32.91 17.49
C THR A 227 -24.14 -34.27 17.58
N VAL A 228 -24.88 -35.34 17.85
CA VAL A 228 -24.33 -36.70 17.96
C VAL A 228 -23.91 -37.25 16.59
N ALA A 229 -24.61 -36.89 15.52
CA ALA A 229 -24.27 -37.29 14.15
C ALA A 229 -23.03 -36.55 13.61
N PHE A 230 -22.94 -35.24 13.82
CA PHE A 230 -21.88 -34.35 13.34
C PHE A 230 -20.52 -34.77 13.90
N ILE A 231 -20.41 -34.95 15.21
CA ILE A 231 -19.17 -35.33 15.91
C ILE A 231 -18.63 -36.68 15.41
N LYS A 232 -19.50 -37.67 15.16
CA LYS A 232 -19.09 -39.00 14.70
C LYS A 232 -18.82 -39.11 13.19
N THR A 233 -19.24 -38.15 12.38
CA THR A 233 -19.09 -38.20 10.90
C THR A 233 -18.04 -37.24 10.35
N HIS A 234 -17.91 -36.04 10.91
CA HIS A 234 -17.15 -34.97 10.27
C HIS A 234 -15.63 -35.10 10.42
N ILE A 235 -15.13 -35.73 11.49
CA ILE A 235 -13.67 -35.97 11.65
C ILE A 235 -13.16 -36.98 10.60
N PRO A 236 -13.83 -38.14 10.36
CA PRO A 236 -13.54 -38.98 9.20
C PRO A 236 -13.69 -38.27 7.86
N LEU A 237 -14.69 -37.40 7.69
CA LEU A 237 -14.92 -36.68 6.42
C LEU A 237 -13.84 -35.64 6.11
N VAL A 238 -13.42 -34.80 7.07
CA VAL A 238 -12.33 -33.83 6.87
C VAL A 238 -11.03 -34.56 6.53
N LYS A 239 -10.77 -35.73 7.14
CA LYS A 239 -9.67 -36.61 6.75
C LYS A 239 -9.86 -37.18 5.33
N LEU A 240 -10.99 -37.79 5.01
CA LEU A 240 -11.28 -38.30 3.66
C LEU A 240 -11.28 -37.21 2.56
N TYR A 241 -11.44 -35.95 2.91
CA TYR A 241 -11.47 -34.83 1.95
C TYR A 241 -10.10 -34.15 1.78
N LEU A 242 -9.25 -34.12 2.83
CA LEU A 242 -7.94 -33.48 2.80
C LEU A 242 -6.76 -34.47 2.67
N GLU A 243 -6.85 -35.68 3.21
CA GLU A 243 -5.78 -36.69 3.10
C GLU A 243 -5.55 -37.12 1.63
N PRO A 244 -6.56 -37.29 0.75
CA PRO A 244 -6.32 -37.48 -0.68
C PRO A 244 -5.72 -36.26 -1.40
N LYS A 245 -5.84 -35.04 -0.84
CA LYS A 245 -5.13 -33.86 -1.35
C LYS A 245 -3.65 -33.85 -0.96
N PHE A 246 -3.24 -34.57 0.11
CA PHE A 246 -1.82 -34.84 0.37
C PHE A 246 -1.21 -35.79 -0.69
N ASP A 247 -1.94 -36.82 -1.14
CA ASP A 247 -1.46 -37.72 -2.21
C ASP A 247 -1.27 -36.99 -3.56
N LEU A 248 -2.09 -35.97 -3.85
CA LEU A 248 -1.90 -35.07 -5.00
C LEU A 248 -0.67 -34.16 -4.88
N LEU A 249 -0.22 -33.87 -3.65
CA LEU A 249 0.97 -33.05 -3.35
C LEU A 249 2.22 -33.90 -3.04
N GLN A 250 2.16 -35.23 -3.20
CA GLN A 250 3.29 -36.16 -3.04
C GLN A 250 4.10 -36.40 -4.34
N PHE A 251 3.90 -35.59 -5.38
CA PHE A 251 4.79 -35.61 -6.54
C PHE A 251 6.13 -34.98 -6.21
N ASP A 252 7.19 -35.55 -6.79
CA ASP A 252 8.48 -34.88 -6.94
C ASP A 252 8.52 -34.19 -8.31
N LEU A 253 9.00 -32.95 -8.35
CA LEU A 253 9.08 -32.14 -9.56
C LEU A 253 10.39 -32.38 -10.31
N ASP A 254 11.44 -32.87 -9.66
CA ASP A 254 12.69 -33.19 -10.33
C ASP A 254 12.54 -34.43 -11.24
N ASP A 255 11.61 -35.35 -10.89
CA ASP A 255 11.19 -36.53 -11.67
C ASP A 255 10.40 -36.17 -12.96
N LEU A 256 9.99 -34.89 -13.08
CA LEU A 256 9.30 -34.30 -14.23
C LEU A 256 10.20 -33.35 -15.06
N SER A 257 11.46 -33.19 -14.67
CA SER A 257 12.42 -32.33 -15.38
C SER A 257 12.52 -32.68 -16.87
N GLY A 258 12.43 -31.66 -17.74
CA GLY A 258 12.40 -31.84 -19.20
C GLY A 258 11.05 -32.31 -19.78
N ARG A 259 9.95 -32.33 -19.01
CA ARG A 259 8.60 -32.72 -19.50
C ARG A 259 7.46 -31.75 -19.13
N ILE A 260 7.76 -30.66 -18.45
CA ILE A 260 6.79 -29.60 -18.12
C ILE A 260 6.91 -28.49 -19.17
N ASP A 261 5.79 -28.15 -19.80
CA ASP A 261 5.62 -26.91 -20.59
C ASP A 261 4.79 -25.88 -19.81
N THR A 262 4.64 -24.67 -20.36
CA THR A 262 3.88 -23.58 -19.73
C THR A 262 2.40 -23.91 -19.55
N ALA A 263 1.79 -24.75 -20.38
CA ALA A 263 0.38 -25.14 -20.21
C ALA A 263 0.20 -26.17 -19.08
N VAL A 264 1.17 -27.08 -18.92
CA VAL A 264 1.24 -27.97 -17.75
C VAL A 264 1.51 -27.16 -16.47
N PHE A 265 2.34 -26.13 -16.53
CA PHE A 265 2.62 -25.25 -15.39
C PHE A 265 1.40 -24.41 -14.99
N ASP A 266 0.73 -23.75 -15.93
CA ASP A 266 -0.51 -23.00 -15.67
C ASP A 266 -1.60 -23.91 -15.07
N ALA A 267 -1.77 -25.13 -15.59
CA ALA A 267 -2.72 -26.10 -15.04
C ALA A 267 -2.38 -26.58 -13.62
N LEU A 268 -1.09 -26.73 -13.29
CA LEU A 268 -0.63 -27.00 -11.92
C LEU A 268 -0.87 -25.80 -11.00
N TYR A 269 -0.62 -24.59 -11.49
CA TYR A 269 -0.75 -23.36 -10.74
C TYR A 269 -2.22 -23.06 -10.39
N GLU A 270 -3.12 -23.11 -11.37
CA GLU A 270 -4.58 -23.00 -11.16
C GLU A 270 -5.10 -24.09 -10.20
N ALA A 271 -4.58 -25.32 -10.28
CA ALA A 271 -4.93 -26.39 -9.35
C ALA A 271 -4.47 -26.12 -7.91
N VAL A 272 -3.25 -25.58 -7.72
CA VAL A 272 -2.75 -25.19 -6.39
C VAL A 272 -3.54 -24.01 -5.83
N ALA A 273 -3.87 -23.01 -6.65
CA ALA A 273 -4.71 -21.88 -6.26
C ALA A 273 -6.13 -22.34 -5.85
N GLY A 274 -6.76 -23.21 -6.65
CA GLY A 274 -8.05 -23.82 -6.32
C GLY A 274 -8.02 -24.64 -5.03
N ILE A 275 -6.96 -25.42 -4.79
CA ILE A 275 -6.77 -26.14 -3.52
C ILE A 275 -6.61 -25.15 -2.34
N ARG A 276 -5.87 -24.04 -2.51
CA ARG A 276 -5.72 -23.00 -1.46
C ARG A 276 -7.05 -22.29 -1.16
N ALA A 277 -7.88 -22.06 -2.17
CA ALA A 277 -9.23 -21.52 -2.03
C ALA A 277 -10.17 -22.50 -1.32
N ASP A 278 -10.20 -23.78 -1.71
CA ASP A 278 -10.96 -24.84 -1.05
C ASP A 278 -10.65 -24.93 0.46
N ILE A 279 -9.36 -24.94 0.82
CA ILE A 279 -8.91 -24.97 2.22
C ILE A 279 -9.40 -23.72 2.95
N SER A 280 -9.20 -22.55 2.35
CA SER A 280 -9.57 -21.26 2.95
C SER A 280 -11.07 -21.16 3.21
N LEU A 281 -11.92 -21.58 2.27
CA LEU A 281 -13.37 -21.62 2.42
C LEU A 281 -13.79 -22.62 3.50
N THR A 282 -13.36 -23.88 3.36
CA THR A 282 -13.73 -24.97 4.28
C THR A 282 -13.36 -24.64 5.73
N THR A 283 -12.16 -24.09 5.97
CA THR A 283 -11.71 -23.69 7.30
C THR A 283 -12.44 -22.46 7.81
N ARG A 284 -12.65 -21.43 6.97
CA ARG A 284 -13.33 -20.19 7.36
C ARG A 284 -14.78 -20.45 7.79
N ASP A 285 -15.51 -21.27 7.05
CA ASP A 285 -16.90 -21.61 7.37
C ASP A 285 -16.99 -22.48 8.64
N LEU A 286 -16.09 -23.45 8.80
CA LEU A 286 -16.01 -24.29 9.99
C LEU A 286 -15.66 -23.46 11.24
N GLN A 287 -14.71 -22.54 11.13
CA GLN A 287 -14.23 -21.69 12.22
C GLN A 287 -15.23 -20.58 12.57
N ALA A 288 -15.91 -19.98 11.59
CA ALA A 288 -17.03 -19.07 11.81
C ALA A 288 -18.20 -19.78 12.49
N THR A 289 -18.55 -21.00 12.06
CA THR A 289 -19.61 -21.82 12.69
C THR A 289 -19.28 -22.14 14.15
N LEU A 290 -18.05 -22.60 14.43
CA LEU A 290 -17.59 -22.92 15.79
C LEU A 290 -17.50 -21.69 16.71
N THR A 291 -17.13 -20.53 16.15
CA THR A 291 -17.04 -19.24 16.89
C THR A 291 -18.42 -18.64 17.14
N THR A 292 -19.36 -18.76 16.20
CA THR A 292 -20.73 -18.26 16.34
C THR A 292 -21.47 -19.03 17.44
N ARG A 293 -21.34 -20.36 17.46
CA ARG A 293 -21.84 -21.19 18.58
C ARG A 293 -21.19 -20.81 19.92
N ALA A 294 -19.87 -20.62 19.97
CA ALA A 294 -19.18 -20.24 21.22
C ALA A 294 -19.74 -18.94 21.82
N LYS A 295 -20.08 -17.95 20.98
CA LYS A 295 -20.69 -16.68 21.41
C LYS A 295 -22.15 -16.81 21.86
N GLN A 296 -22.84 -17.89 21.48
CA GLN A 296 -24.21 -18.20 21.91
C GLN A 296 -24.21 -19.04 23.20
N GLU A 297 -23.24 -19.94 23.36
CA GLU A 297 -23.08 -20.81 24.53
C GLU A 297 -22.59 -20.03 25.76
N VAL A 298 -21.62 -19.11 25.60
CA VAL A 298 -21.10 -18.25 26.69
C VAL A 298 -22.10 -17.18 27.17
N ALA A 299 -23.28 -17.07 26.54
CA ALA A 299 -24.29 -16.06 26.87
C ALA A 299 -25.31 -16.48 27.94
N GLN A 300 -25.16 -17.66 28.57
CA GLN A 300 -26.01 -18.11 29.69
C GLN A 300 -25.20 -18.24 30.99
N PRO A 301 -25.82 -18.01 32.18
CA PRO A 301 -25.13 -18.16 33.46
C PRO A 301 -24.86 -19.63 33.78
N LEU A 302 -23.63 -19.94 34.21
CA LEU A 302 -23.24 -21.28 34.65
C LEU A 302 -23.55 -21.46 36.14
N GLU A 303 -24.43 -22.40 36.47
CA GLU A 303 -24.45 -23.05 37.79
C GLU A 303 -23.75 -24.42 37.72
N SER A 304 -23.51 -25.05 38.87
CA SER A 304 -22.41 -26.01 39.07
C SER A 304 -22.61 -27.43 38.52
N ASP A 305 -21.47 -28.14 38.39
CA ASP A 305 -21.32 -29.59 38.13
C ASP A 305 -21.63 -30.06 36.69
N ASP A 306 -21.03 -29.37 35.71
CA ASP A 306 -21.39 -29.45 34.29
C ASP A 306 -20.51 -30.38 33.40
N PRO A 307 -21.11 -31.37 32.70
CA PRO A 307 -20.49 -32.14 31.61
C PRO A 307 -19.93 -31.32 30.44
N GLU A 308 -20.39 -30.09 30.16
CA GLU A 308 -19.89 -29.27 29.05
C GLU A 308 -18.39 -28.97 29.16
N LEU A 309 -17.83 -28.96 30.38
CA LEU A 309 -16.40 -28.73 30.60
C LEU A 309 -15.53 -29.87 29.99
N SER A 310 -16.12 -31.05 29.76
CA SER A 310 -15.53 -32.12 28.95
C SER A 310 -15.59 -31.80 27.45
N MET A 311 -16.74 -31.33 26.95
CA MET A 311 -16.91 -30.94 25.55
C MET A 311 -16.01 -29.75 25.17
N LEU A 312 -15.80 -28.77 26.06
CA LEU A 312 -14.86 -27.66 25.85
C LEU A 312 -13.40 -28.14 25.70
N ARG A 313 -12.98 -29.15 26.47
CA ARG A 313 -11.64 -29.76 26.35
C ARG A 313 -11.50 -30.55 25.03
N GLN A 314 -12.55 -31.28 24.61
CA GLN A 314 -12.58 -31.92 23.29
C GLN A 314 -12.55 -30.88 22.15
N ARG A 315 -13.34 -29.80 22.24
CA ARG A 315 -13.38 -28.67 21.29
C ARG A 315 -12.01 -28.01 21.08
N GLN A 316 -11.28 -27.73 22.17
CA GLN A 316 -9.90 -27.24 22.07
C GLN A 316 -8.96 -28.25 21.40
N THR A 317 -9.17 -29.55 21.64
CA THR A 317 -8.37 -30.62 21.01
C THR A 317 -8.66 -30.70 19.50
N TYR A 318 -9.91 -30.55 19.08
CA TYR A 318 -10.29 -30.54 17.67
C TYR A 318 -9.77 -29.31 16.93
N LEU A 319 -9.85 -28.11 17.52
CA LEU A 319 -9.26 -26.90 16.92
C LEU A 319 -7.74 -27.04 16.72
N ARG A 320 -7.02 -27.64 17.68
CA ARG A 320 -5.58 -27.91 17.54
C ARG A 320 -5.28 -28.84 16.37
N GLU A 321 -6.04 -29.93 16.20
CA GLU A 321 -5.78 -30.91 15.14
C GLU A 321 -6.21 -30.40 13.75
N ILE A 322 -7.27 -29.57 13.66
CA ILE A 322 -7.63 -28.85 12.41
C ILE A 322 -6.48 -27.94 11.98
N ASN A 323 -6.02 -27.05 12.87
CA ASN A 323 -4.91 -26.15 12.59
C ASN A 323 -3.62 -26.93 12.25
N ARG A 324 -3.39 -28.09 12.88
CA ARG A 324 -2.23 -28.95 12.58
C ARG A 324 -2.28 -29.57 11.18
N VAL A 325 -3.47 -29.92 10.68
CA VAL A 325 -3.66 -30.40 9.30
C VAL A 325 -3.49 -29.24 8.32
N GLN A 326 -4.10 -28.08 8.60
CA GLN A 326 -3.96 -26.85 7.80
C GLN A 326 -2.49 -26.44 7.66
N ASN A 327 -1.78 -26.20 8.76
CA ASN A 327 -0.39 -25.73 8.74
C ASN A 327 0.55 -26.70 8.00
N ARG A 328 0.26 -28.02 8.02
CA ARG A 328 1.00 -29.02 7.24
C ARG A 328 0.71 -28.96 5.74
N LEU A 329 -0.53 -28.65 5.38
CA LEU A 329 -0.98 -28.56 3.98
C LEU A 329 -0.50 -27.26 3.34
N GLU A 330 -0.58 -26.13 4.05
CA GLU A 330 0.00 -24.84 3.67
C GLU A 330 1.52 -24.94 3.51
N ALA A 331 2.24 -25.48 4.51
CA ALA A 331 3.69 -25.67 4.40
C ALA A 331 4.12 -26.59 3.24
N ARG A 332 3.27 -27.53 2.80
CA ARG A 332 3.52 -28.34 1.59
C ARG A 332 3.16 -27.59 0.30
N ILE A 333 2.09 -26.80 0.28
CA ILE A 333 1.77 -25.88 -0.83
C ILE A 333 2.94 -24.92 -1.05
N ASP A 334 3.41 -24.24 -0.02
CA ASP A 334 4.52 -23.28 -0.13
C ASP A 334 5.86 -23.95 -0.44
N ALA A 335 6.03 -25.25 -0.14
CA ALA A 335 7.17 -26.04 -0.61
C ALA A 335 7.06 -26.38 -2.11
N VAL A 336 5.88 -26.80 -2.58
CA VAL A 336 5.62 -27.07 -4.00
C VAL A 336 5.72 -25.80 -4.83
N SER A 337 5.19 -24.66 -4.37
CA SER A 337 5.34 -23.36 -5.04
C SER A 337 6.79 -22.91 -5.13
N ARG A 338 7.64 -23.19 -4.12
CA ARG A 338 9.08 -22.95 -4.21
C ARG A 338 9.78 -23.88 -5.19
N GLN A 339 9.50 -25.19 -5.18
CA GLN A 339 10.03 -26.12 -6.18
C GLN A 339 9.58 -25.73 -7.61
N MET A 340 8.34 -25.24 -7.78
CA MET A 340 7.84 -24.69 -9.04
C MET A 340 8.61 -23.43 -9.47
N GLN A 341 8.90 -22.49 -8.56
CA GLN A 341 9.71 -21.30 -8.85
C GLN A 341 11.18 -21.66 -9.18
N GLU A 342 11.78 -22.59 -8.44
CA GLU A 342 13.14 -23.08 -8.70
C GLU A 342 13.25 -23.80 -10.05
N GLN A 343 12.23 -24.57 -10.44
CA GLN A 343 12.17 -25.19 -11.77
C GLN A 343 11.88 -24.16 -12.87
N LEU A 344 11.03 -23.16 -12.63
CA LEU A 344 10.78 -22.07 -13.59
C LEU A 344 12.06 -21.25 -13.83
N ALA A 345 12.86 -20.98 -12.79
CA ALA A 345 14.16 -20.32 -12.90
C ALA A 345 15.25 -21.17 -13.57
N ARG A 346 15.04 -22.49 -13.72
CA ARG A 346 15.90 -23.40 -14.50
C ARG A 346 15.45 -23.54 -15.96
N LEU A 347 14.21 -23.18 -16.29
CA LEU A 347 13.81 -23.04 -17.70
C LEU A 347 14.57 -21.84 -18.27
N ALA A 348 15.36 -22.07 -19.32
CA ALA A 348 16.10 -21.01 -19.97
C ALA A 348 15.14 -19.88 -20.39
N PRO A 349 15.48 -18.60 -20.15
CA PRO A 349 14.62 -17.49 -20.52
C PRO A 349 14.32 -17.59 -22.02
N VAL A 350 13.02 -17.64 -22.36
CA VAL A 350 12.58 -17.66 -23.75
C VAL A 350 13.22 -16.48 -24.45
N GLU A 351 14.00 -16.75 -25.51
CA GLU A 351 14.78 -15.75 -26.22
C GLU A 351 13.83 -14.65 -26.71
N VAL A 352 13.80 -13.53 -25.99
CA VAL A 352 12.78 -12.49 -26.19
C VAL A 352 13.06 -11.86 -27.55
N PRO A 353 12.20 -12.09 -28.56
CA PRO A 353 12.39 -11.43 -29.85
C PRO A 353 12.37 -9.93 -29.59
N ASP A 354 13.18 -9.16 -30.31
CA ASP A 354 13.02 -7.71 -30.34
C ASP A 354 11.80 -7.37 -31.21
N VAL A 355 10.63 -7.78 -30.73
CA VAL A 355 9.34 -7.20 -31.08
C VAL A 355 9.51 -5.70 -30.83
N PRO A 356 9.39 -4.85 -31.87
CA PRO A 356 9.52 -3.42 -31.66
C PRO A 356 8.41 -2.95 -30.70
N MET A 357 8.69 -1.89 -29.93
CA MET A 357 7.65 -1.21 -29.15
C MET A 357 6.77 -0.39 -30.09
N ASP A 358 6.00 -1.11 -30.92
CA ASP A 358 5.38 -0.63 -32.14
C ASP A 358 4.29 0.43 -31.90
N ASP A 359 3.93 1.09 -33.01
CA ASP A 359 2.85 2.05 -33.19
C ASP A 359 1.52 1.70 -32.49
N TRP A 360 1.28 0.42 -32.20
CA TRP A 360 0.06 -0.09 -31.56
C TRP A 360 0.05 0.07 -30.03
N LEU A 361 1.14 -0.26 -29.31
CA LEU A 361 1.22 -0.03 -27.85
C LEU A 361 1.16 1.46 -27.52
N ARG A 362 1.82 2.26 -28.36
CA ARG A 362 1.79 3.72 -28.41
C ARG A 362 0.36 4.28 -28.50
N ASP A 363 -0.47 3.74 -29.38
CA ASP A 363 -1.87 4.14 -29.53
C ASP A 363 -2.77 3.62 -28.39
N THR A 364 -2.58 2.37 -27.95
CA THR A 364 -3.37 1.72 -26.89
C THR A 364 -3.22 2.40 -25.54
N PHE A 365 -2.00 2.65 -25.06
CA PHE A 365 -1.78 3.31 -23.76
C PHE A 365 -2.02 4.83 -23.78
N HIS A 366 -1.92 5.52 -24.94
CA HIS A 366 -2.24 6.95 -24.99
C HIS A 366 -3.75 7.24 -24.86
N ARG A 367 -4.62 6.33 -25.32
CA ARG A 367 -6.08 6.52 -25.28
C ARG A 367 -6.67 6.36 -23.87
N SER A 368 -6.08 5.54 -23.00
CA SER A 368 -6.62 5.18 -21.68
C SER A 368 -6.28 6.16 -20.54
N ILE A 369 -5.20 6.96 -20.68
CA ILE A 369 -4.67 7.77 -19.56
C ILE A 369 -4.69 9.29 -19.85
N GLY A 370 -4.57 9.71 -21.11
CA GLY A 370 -4.28 11.11 -21.46
C GLY A 370 -5.43 12.12 -21.39
N SER A 371 -6.69 11.67 -21.48
CA SER A 371 -7.88 12.54 -21.47
C SER A 371 -9.14 11.75 -21.12
N GLY A 372 -10.19 12.43 -20.64
CA GLY A 372 -11.44 11.79 -20.18
C GLY A 372 -12.30 11.22 -21.31
N ILE A 373 -11.89 10.10 -21.88
CA ILE A 373 -12.57 9.36 -22.96
C ILE A 373 -13.21 8.08 -22.39
N SER A 374 -14.25 7.58 -23.08
CA SER A 374 -15.06 6.44 -22.64
C SER A 374 -14.25 5.17 -22.38
N MET A 375 -14.49 4.53 -21.23
CA MET A 375 -13.85 3.29 -20.78
C MET A 375 -14.53 2.04 -21.40
N ALA A 376 -14.85 2.10 -22.70
CA ALA A 376 -15.79 1.18 -23.32
C ALA A 376 -15.29 -0.28 -23.38
N GLU A 377 -14.05 -0.50 -23.83
CA GLU A 377 -13.49 -1.83 -24.07
C GLU A 377 -11.99 -1.88 -23.68
N PRO A 378 -11.50 -2.95 -23.02
CA PRO A 378 -10.11 -3.05 -22.58
C PRO A 378 -9.18 -3.62 -23.67
N THR A 379 -8.49 -2.72 -24.39
CA THR A 379 -7.46 -3.03 -25.41
C THR A 379 -6.15 -3.66 -24.87
N PHE A 380 -6.23 -4.31 -23.71
CA PHE A 380 -5.17 -5.05 -23.04
C PHE A 380 -5.31 -6.58 -23.17
N ALA A 381 -6.51 -7.05 -23.57
CA ALA A 381 -6.78 -8.46 -23.85
C ALA A 381 -6.70 -8.80 -25.35
N ASP A 382 -6.57 -7.79 -26.22
CA ASP A 382 -6.45 -7.97 -27.67
C ASP A 382 -5.12 -8.68 -28.02
N PRO A 383 -5.15 -9.76 -28.82
CA PRO A 383 -3.94 -10.44 -29.25
C PRO A 383 -3.16 -9.59 -30.26
N VAL A 384 -1.91 -9.35 -29.94
CA VAL A 384 -0.89 -8.76 -30.80
C VAL A 384 -0.46 -9.79 -31.86
N PRO A 385 0.18 -9.41 -32.99
CA PRO A 385 0.98 -10.34 -33.78
C PRO A 385 1.82 -11.30 -32.91
N ASP A 386 1.95 -12.53 -33.37
CA ASP A 386 2.50 -13.69 -32.65
C ASP A 386 1.70 -14.16 -31.40
N GLY A 387 0.54 -13.57 -31.11
CA GLY A 387 -0.48 -14.11 -30.21
C GLY A 387 -0.32 -13.79 -28.73
N LEU A 388 0.60 -12.89 -28.38
CA LEU A 388 0.78 -12.35 -27.02
C LEU A 388 -0.23 -11.22 -26.72
N THR A 389 -0.40 -10.87 -25.45
CA THR A 389 -1.18 -9.67 -25.06
C THR A 389 -0.31 -8.44 -24.87
N SER A 390 -0.90 -7.24 -24.98
CA SER A 390 -0.24 -5.96 -24.68
C SER A 390 0.35 -5.90 -23.27
N MET A 391 -0.32 -6.53 -22.30
CA MET A 391 0.13 -6.61 -20.91
C MET A 391 1.34 -7.54 -20.75
N GLU A 392 1.31 -8.71 -21.39
CA GLU A 392 2.40 -9.67 -21.36
C GLU A 392 3.68 -9.10 -21.99
N ILE A 393 3.55 -8.38 -23.11
CA ILE A 393 4.67 -7.68 -23.78
C ILE A 393 5.26 -6.60 -22.85
N LEU A 394 4.42 -5.79 -22.20
CA LEU A 394 4.88 -4.78 -21.24
C LEU A 394 5.68 -5.41 -20.08
N MET A 395 5.13 -6.43 -19.43
CA MET A 395 5.79 -7.09 -18.29
C MET A 395 7.11 -7.74 -18.71
N ARG A 396 7.16 -8.40 -19.87
CA ARG A 396 8.41 -8.95 -20.44
C ARG A 396 9.46 -7.86 -20.72
N HIS A 397 9.07 -6.68 -21.21
CA HIS A 397 10.01 -5.57 -21.43
C HIS A 397 10.53 -4.95 -20.12
N LEU A 398 9.68 -4.82 -19.10
CA LEU A 398 10.10 -4.33 -17.78
C LEU A 398 11.11 -5.30 -17.14
N ALA A 399 10.85 -6.62 -17.19
CA ALA A 399 11.78 -7.65 -16.73
C ALA A 399 13.09 -7.66 -17.52
N LYS A 400 13.03 -7.61 -18.88
CA LYS A 400 14.21 -7.51 -19.77
C LYS A 400 15.05 -6.23 -19.53
N ALA A 401 14.51 -5.24 -18.80
CA ALA A 401 15.18 -4.01 -18.42
C ALA A 401 15.54 -3.90 -16.93
N GLY A 402 15.29 -4.95 -16.12
CA GLY A 402 15.53 -4.94 -14.67
C GLY A 402 14.57 -4.05 -13.85
N MET A 403 13.47 -3.59 -14.45
CA MET A 403 12.57 -2.60 -13.84
C MET A 403 11.55 -3.26 -12.89
N THR A 404 11.97 -3.54 -11.65
CA THR A 404 11.10 -4.03 -10.57
C THR A 404 11.37 -3.28 -9.26
N PRO A 405 10.37 -3.07 -8.37
CA PRO A 405 8.94 -3.36 -8.53
C PRO A 405 8.23 -2.40 -9.50
N TYR A 406 7.03 -2.77 -9.93
CA TYR A 406 6.10 -1.93 -10.68
C TYR A 406 5.07 -1.27 -9.74
N VAL A 407 4.60 -0.08 -10.11
CA VAL A 407 3.55 0.66 -9.42
C VAL A 407 2.47 1.04 -10.44
N ASP A 408 1.24 0.66 -10.15
CA ASP A 408 0.06 1.08 -10.90
C ASP A 408 -0.60 2.30 -10.23
N ASP A 409 -1.19 3.22 -11.01
CA ASP A 409 -1.98 4.37 -10.52
C ASP A 409 -3.44 4.37 -11.07
N ILE A 410 -3.89 3.30 -11.73
CA ILE A 410 -5.15 3.30 -12.50
C ILE A 410 -6.12 2.14 -12.21
N CYS A 411 -5.68 0.98 -11.69
CA CYS A 411 -6.55 -0.18 -11.43
C CYS A 411 -7.78 0.17 -10.60
N LEU A 412 -7.60 0.75 -9.40
CA LEU A 412 -8.75 1.08 -8.54
C LEU A 412 -9.57 2.24 -9.12
N ARG A 413 -8.94 3.18 -9.84
CA ARG A 413 -9.64 4.26 -10.56
C ARG A 413 -10.57 3.73 -11.64
N MET A 414 -10.15 2.68 -12.35
CA MET A 414 -10.97 1.97 -13.33
C MET A 414 -12.08 1.18 -12.64
N ILE A 415 -11.80 0.47 -11.54
CA ILE A 415 -12.83 -0.26 -10.77
C ILE A 415 -13.93 0.69 -10.25
N ASN A 416 -13.54 1.84 -9.68
CA ASN A 416 -14.47 2.85 -9.15
C ASN A 416 -15.42 3.43 -10.22
N ARG A 417 -15.05 3.39 -11.51
CA ARG A 417 -15.80 4.00 -12.62
C ARG A 417 -16.43 3.00 -13.60
N GLY A 418 -15.93 1.77 -13.64
CA GLY A 418 -16.32 0.70 -14.58
C GLY A 418 -15.88 -0.67 -14.03
N PRO A 419 -16.63 -1.25 -13.07
CA PRO A 419 -16.15 -2.34 -12.22
C PRO A 419 -15.54 -3.53 -12.95
N GLU A 420 -16.23 -4.11 -13.93
CA GLU A 420 -15.76 -5.33 -14.61
C GLU A 420 -14.54 -5.09 -15.51
N VAL A 421 -14.44 -3.91 -16.14
CA VAL A 421 -13.28 -3.52 -16.96
C VAL A 421 -12.05 -3.34 -16.05
N GLY A 422 -12.21 -2.65 -14.93
CA GLY A 422 -11.14 -2.47 -13.94
C GLY A 422 -10.68 -3.78 -13.30
N LYS A 423 -11.62 -4.66 -12.91
CA LYS A 423 -11.32 -6.00 -12.38
C LYS A 423 -10.55 -6.86 -13.39
N THR A 424 -10.95 -6.83 -14.65
CA THR A 424 -10.31 -7.60 -15.73
C THR A 424 -8.89 -7.12 -15.97
N TYR A 425 -8.68 -5.80 -16.07
CA TYR A 425 -7.35 -5.19 -16.19
C TYR A 425 -6.44 -5.56 -15.01
N MET A 426 -6.95 -5.44 -13.77
CA MET A 426 -6.18 -5.75 -12.57
C MET A 426 -5.75 -7.23 -12.52
N LYS A 427 -6.64 -8.17 -12.85
CA LYS A 427 -6.28 -9.60 -12.91
C LYS A 427 -5.22 -9.89 -13.98
N ALA A 428 -5.35 -9.31 -15.17
CA ALA A 428 -4.35 -9.47 -16.24
C ALA A 428 -2.99 -8.91 -15.82
N LEU A 429 -2.94 -7.70 -15.26
CA LEU A 429 -1.71 -7.08 -14.76
C LEU A 429 -0.97 -7.99 -13.77
N TYR A 430 -1.66 -8.49 -12.74
CA TYR A 430 -1.01 -9.27 -11.68
C TYR A 430 -0.60 -10.67 -12.15
N ARG A 431 -1.39 -11.34 -13.01
CA ARG A 431 -1.00 -12.65 -13.60
C ARG A 431 0.25 -12.53 -14.48
N GLU A 432 0.28 -11.54 -15.38
CA GLU A 432 1.44 -11.35 -16.26
C GLU A 432 2.68 -10.88 -15.49
N ALA A 433 2.52 -10.06 -14.45
CA ALA A 433 3.60 -9.72 -13.53
C ALA A 433 4.12 -10.94 -12.76
N SER A 434 3.24 -11.84 -12.30
CA SER A 434 3.61 -13.09 -11.62
C SER A 434 4.48 -13.99 -12.50
N LYS A 435 4.16 -14.14 -13.80
CA LYS A 435 4.99 -14.89 -14.77
C LYS A 435 6.40 -14.33 -14.92
N GLN A 436 6.60 -13.03 -14.68
CA GLN A 436 7.87 -12.32 -14.84
C GLN A 436 8.58 -12.03 -13.50
N ASN A 437 8.07 -12.56 -12.38
CA ASN A 437 8.51 -12.26 -11.01
C ASN A 437 8.50 -10.75 -10.64
N ILE A 438 7.67 -9.95 -11.32
CA ILE A 438 7.53 -8.52 -11.05
C ILE A 438 6.60 -8.33 -9.85
N LYS A 439 7.10 -7.66 -8.82
CA LYS A 439 6.27 -7.22 -7.68
C LYS A 439 5.48 -5.96 -8.06
N VAL A 440 4.20 -5.91 -7.71
CA VAL A 440 3.26 -4.84 -8.06
C VAL A 440 2.57 -4.29 -6.81
N PHE A 441 2.55 -2.97 -6.68
CA PHE A 441 1.76 -2.27 -5.66
C PHE A 441 0.44 -1.75 -6.26
N THR A 442 -0.67 -1.95 -5.55
CA THR A 442 -2.02 -1.43 -5.90
C THR A 442 -2.14 0.03 -5.46
N PRO A 443 -2.67 0.96 -6.27
CA PRO A 443 -2.92 2.33 -5.82
C PRO A 443 -4.10 2.40 -4.85
N GLY A 444 -3.87 2.88 -3.62
CA GLY A 444 -4.94 3.36 -2.75
C GLY A 444 -5.43 4.71 -3.25
N ASP A 445 -6.46 4.71 -4.11
CA ASP A 445 -6.87 5.89 -4.90
C ASP A 445 -7.74 6.89 -4.11
N PHE A 446 -7.19 7.40 -3.00
CA PHE A 446 -7.81 8.46 -2.21
C PHE A 446 -8.04 9.75 -3.04
N LYS A 447 -7.29 9.95 -4.13
CA LYS A 447 -7.46 11.08 -5.07
C LYS A 447 -8.80 11.02 -5.80
N GLU A 448 -9.26 9.84 -6.21
CA GLU A 448 -10.60 9.64 -6.78
C GLU A 448 -11.69 9.68 -5.70
N LEU A 449 -11.42 9.14 -4.50
CA LEU A 449 -12.39 9.17 -3.38
C LEU A 449 -12.72 10.60 -2.91
N MET A 450 -11.73 11.51 -2.87
CA MET A 450 -11.93 12.95 -2.58
C MET A 450 -12.71 13.72 -3.65
N ARG A 451 -13.31 13.05 -4.65
CA ARG A 451 -14.35 13.63 -5.49
C ARG A 451 -15.67 13.81 -4.75
N ASP A 452 -15.93 13.02 -3.70
CA ASP A 452 -16.88 13.45 -2.66
C ASP A 452 -16.23 14.62 -1.91
N PRO A 453 -16.79 15.84 -1.99
CA PRO A 453 -16.20 17.00 -1.36
C PRO A 453 -16.09 16.82 0.16
N THR A 454 -16.94 16.01 0.80
CA THR A 454 -16.96 15.86 2.26
C THR A 454 -15.77 15.11 2.84
N TRP A 455 -14.89 14.51 2.01
CA TRP A 455 -13.79 13.64 2.47
C TRP A 455 -12.40 14.31 2.46
N GLY A 456 -12.25 15.43 1.73
CA GLY A 456 -11.05 16.26 1.80
C GLY A 456 -10.95 17.07 3.11
N CYS A 457 -9.77 17.60 3.43
CA CYS A 457 -9.66 18.72 4.36
C CYS A 457 -10.33 19.96 3.77
N LEU A 458 -10.83 20.84 4.64
CA LEU A 458 -11.12 22.23 4.27
C LEU A 458 -9.88 23.10 4.58
N GLY A 459 -9.53 24.03 3.70
CA GLY A 459 -8.49 25.04 3.95
C GLY A 459 -9.08 26.38 4.40
N GLN A 460 -8.20 27.28 4.85
CA GLN A 460 -8.53 28.60 5.44
C GLN A 460 -9.45 29.47 4.56
N GLU A 461 -9.40 29.33 3.24
CA GLU A 461 -10.28 30.05 2.29
C GLU A 461 -11.68 29.39 2.10
N GLY A 462 -12.05 28.38 2.89
CA GLY A 462 -13.23 27.55 2.65
C GLY A 462 -13.10 26.66 1.40
N LYS A 463 -11.89 26.47 0.89
CA LYS A 463 -11.58 25.69 -0.33
C LYS A 463 -10.84 24.41 0.02
N ARG A 464 -11.01 23.37 -0.79
CA ARG A 464 -10.40 22.05 -0.58
C ARG A 464 -9.15 21.93 -1.44
N GLU A 465 -8.04 21.54 -0.82
CA GLU A 465 -6.74 21.49 -1.49
C GLU A 465 -6.51 20.16 -2.23
N ARG A 466 -5.71 20.21 -3.29
CA ARG A 466 -5.33 19.02 -4.05
C ARG A 466 -4.45 18.09 -3.19
N HIS A 467 -4.78 16.79 -3.21
CA HIS A 467 -4.10 15.72 -2.46
C HIS A 467 -4.16 15.85 -0.92
N ALA A 468 -5.10 16.65 -0.38
CA ALA A 468 -5.24 16.91 1.05
C ALA A 468 -6.51 16.28 1.66
N PRO A 469 -6.51 14.97 1.99
CA PRO A 469 -7.61 14.31 2.72
C PRO A 469 -7.67 14.73 4.19
N CYS A 470 -8.86 14.76 4.79
CA CYS A 470 -8.96 14.78 6.26
C CYS A 470 -8.77 13.35 6.77
N TRP A 471 -7.55 13.03 7.21
CA TRP A 471 -7.17 11.71 7.75
C TRP A 471 -8.01 11.27 8.95
N ASN A 472 -8.66 12.22 9.64
CA ASN A 472 -9.57 11.97 10.75
C ASN A 472 -11.01 11.61 10.30
N ASN A 473 -11.32 11.63 9.00
CA ASN A 473 -12.66 11.31 8.49
C ASN A 473 -12.86 9.78 8.36
N PRO A 474 -13.73 9.15 9.17
CA PRO A 474 -13.92 7.70 9.15
C PRO A 474 -14.55 7.20 7.86
N LYS A 475 -15.28 8.03 7.10
CA LYS A 475 -15.84 7.63 5.79
C LYS A 475 -14.72 7.37 4.78
N LEU A 476 -13.76 8.28 4.69
CA LEU A 476 -12.58 8.11 3.82
C LEU A 476 -11.77 6.89 4.23
N ILE A 477 -11.46 6.74 5.52
CA ILE A 477 -10.66 5.61 6.02
C ILE A 477 -11.37 4.28 5.76
N ASN A 478 -12.70 4.22 5.91
CA ASN A 478 -13.46 3.00 5.60
C ASN A 478 -13.53 2.71 4.09
N ALA A 479 -13.74 3.72 3.24
CA ALA A 479 -13.71 3.54 1.79
C ALA A 479 -12.32 3.12 1.27
N MET A 480 -11.23 3.60 1.89
CA MET A 480 -9.88 3.11 1.62
C MET A 480 -9.68 1.66 2.09
N LYS A 481 -10.29 1.25 3.21
CA LYS A 481 -10.32 -0.16 3.65
C LYS A 481 -11.13 -1.05 2.69
N GLU A 482 -12.25 -0.56 2.15
CA GLU A 482 -13.03 -1.26 1.11
C GLU A 482 -12.26 -1.41 -0.22
N GLN A 483 -11.53 -0.38 -0.63
CA GLN A 483 -10.57 -0.45 -1.75
C GLN A 483 -9.47 -1.49 -1.51
N ILE A 484 -8.86 -1.49 -0.31
CA ILE A 484 -7.85 -2.48 0.10
C ILE A 484 -8.44 -3.90 0.04
N LYS A 485 -9.62 -4.11 0.61
CA LYS A 485 -10.28 -5.42 0.58
C LYS A 485 -10.57 -5.90 -0.84
N THR A 486 -11.10 -5.02 -1.69
CA THR A 486 -11.42 -5.31 -3.09
C THR A 486 -10.18 -5.79 -3.86
N ALA A 487 -9.03 -5.13 -3.66
CA ALA A 487 -7.77 -5.54 -4.28
C ALA A 487 -7.26 -6.90 -3.76
N VAL A 488 -7.28 -7.12 -2.44
CA VAL A 488 -6.84 -8.40 -1.85
C VAL A 488 -7.76 -9.55 -2.28
N ASP A 489 -9.08 -9.36 -2.32
CA ASP A 489 -10.04 -10.36 -2.82
C ASP A 489 -9.80 -10.71 -4.31
N LEU A 490 -9.37 -9.73 -5.13
CA LEU A 490 -9.20 -9.89 -6.58
C LEU A 490 -7.86 -10.49 -7.00
N VAL A 491 -6.76 -10.05 -6.38
CA VAL A 491 -5.38 -10.38 -6.79
C VAL A 491 -4.42 -10.63 -5.61
N GLY A 492 -4.86 -10.58 -4.35
CA GLY A 492 -4.02 -10.83 -3.18
C GLY A 492 -3.52 -12.28 -3.04
N HIS A 493 -3.84 -13.16 -3.99
CA HIS A 493 -3.29 -14.52 -4.10
C HIS A 493 -2.18 -14.65 -5.16
N GLU A 494 -1.93 -13.59 -5.94
CA GLU A 494 -0.90 -13.56 -6.97
C GLU A 494 0.49 -13.29 -6.36
N PRO A 495 1.54 -14.07 -6.69
CA PRO A 495 2.92 -13.84 -6.24
C PRO A 495 3.48 -12.46 -6.59
N SER A 496 2.93 -11.78 -7.58
CA SER A 496 3.25 -10.38 -7.88
C SER A 496 2.74 -9.39 -6.82
N PHE A 497 1.73 -9.74 -6.01
CA PHE A 497 1.14 -8.81 -5.05
C PHE A 497 2.14 -8.40 -3.95
N ALA A 498 2.45 -7.10 -3.89
CA ALA A 498 3.34 -6.51 -2.89
C ALA A 498 2.58 -5.77 -1.77
N GLY A 499 1.40 -5.23 -2.07
CA GLY A 499 0.62 -4.39 -1.17
C GLY A 499 0.13 -3.12 -1.85
N PHE A 500 0.19 -1.99 -1.14
CA PHE A 500 -0.47 -0.74 -1.55
C PHE A 500 0.47 0.45 -1.66
N TYR A 501 0.28 1.20 -2.75
CA TYR A 501 0.92 2.46 -3.05
C TYR A 501 0.00 3.62 -2.67
N LEU A 502 0.50 4.66 -2.00
CA LEU A 502 -0.21 5.92 -1.82
C LEU A 502 0.52 7.05 -2.55
N ASN A 503 -0.14 7.60 -3.56
CA ASN A 503 0.39 8.62 -4.44
C ASN A 503 0.23 10.03 -3.82
N GLU A 504 1.31 10.72 -3.46
CA GLU A 504 1.33 12.11 -2.98
C GLU A 504 0.39 12.47 -1.77
N PRO A 505 0.11 11.59 -0.78
CA PRO A 505 -0.74 11.97 0.35
C PRO A 505 -0.15 13.15 1.14
N ARG A 506 -0.98 14.15 1.46
CA ARG A 506 -0.56 15.32 2.25
C ARG A 506 -1.14 15.27 3.65
N ALA A 507 -0.32 15.55 4.66
CA ALA A 507 -0.84 16.05 5.93
C ALA A 507 -1.17 17.55 5.74
N PHE A 508 -2.39 17.96 6.10
CA PHE A 508 -2.87 19.31 5.80
C PHE A 508 -3.68 19.90 6.96
N ASN A 509 -3.54 21.21 7.14
CA ASN A 509 -4.24 21.97 8.17
C ASN A 509 -5.76 22.02 7.87
N GLY A 510 -6.53 21.05 8.38
CA GLY A 510 -7.97 20.91 8.13
C GLY A 510 -8.86 21.81 8.99
N TRP A 511 -9.72 22.59 8.34
CA TRP A 511 -10.67 23.53 8.95
C TRP A 511 -12.12 23.01 8.96
N ASP A 512 -12.37 21.81 8.48
CA ASP A 512 -13.65 21.11 8.60
C ASP A 512 -13.89 20.61 10.04
N ASP A 513 -15.16 20.48 10.42
CA ASP A 513 -15.58 20.15 11.79
C ASP A 513 -14.98 18.84 12.31
N ILE A 514 -14.72 17.87 11.42
CA ILE A 514 -14.12 16.58 11.77
C ILE A 514 -12.65 16.78 12.17
N CYS A 515 -11.85 17.39 11.29
CA CYS A 515 -10.44 17.65 11.59
C CYS A 515 -10.28 18.66 12.75
N GLN A 516 -11.17 19.64 12.93
CA GLN A 516 -11.20 20.50 14.14
C GLN A 516 -11.52 19.72 15.42
N THR A 517 -12.55 18.86 15.41
CA THR A 517 -12.94 18.08 16.60
C THR A 517 -11.82 17.12 17.02
N ALA A 518 -11.14 16.52 16.05
CA ALA A 518 -9.96 15.69 16.31
C ALA A 518 -8.79 16.50 16.90
N PHE A 519 -8.57 17.76 16.49
CA PHE A 519 -7.55 18.63 17.11
C PHE A 519 -7.88 18.96 18.58
N ARG A 520 -9.16 19.26 18.87
CA ARG A 520 -9.63 19.47 20.26
C ARG A 520 -9.53 18.21 21.12
N ALA A 521 -9.61 17.01 20.52
CA ALA A 521 -9.36 15.75 21.21
C ALA A 521 -7.87 15.54 21.48
N TYR A 522 -7.00 15.78 20.48
CA TYR A 522 -5.54 15.72 20.62
C TYR A 522 -5.01 16.60 21.75
N LEU A 523 -5.49 17.84 21.86
CA LEU A 523 -5.09 18.76 22.94
C LEU A 523 -5.48 18.26 24.34
N ARG A 524 -6.60 17.53 24.48
CA ARG A 524 -7.05 16.94 25.76
C ARG A 524 -6.33 15.64 26.12
N ASP A 525 -5.87 14.89 25.12
CA ASP A 525 -5.09 13.67 25.31
C ASP A 525 -3.64 14.00 25.71
N LYS A 526 -3.07 15.05 25.10
CA LYS A 526 -1.69 15.50 25.32
C LYS A 526 -1.48 16.31 26.60
N TYR A 527 -2.49 17.05 27.08
CA TYR A 527 -2.35 18.02 28.17
C TYR A 527 -3.49 17.96 29.19
N THR A 528 -3.15 18.12 30.47
CA THR A 528 -4.16 18.39 31.52
C THR A 528 -4.73 19.80 31.38
N ALA A 529 -5.92 20.02 31.95
CA ALA A 529 -6.55 21.36 31.98
C ALA A 529 -5.68 22.43 32.67
N ALA A 530 -4.79 22.05 33.59
CA ALA A 530 -3.85 22.97 34.23
C ALA A 530 -2.72 23.39 33.29
N GLU A 531 -2.20 22.46 32.47
CA GLU A 531 -1.17 22.74 31.48
C GLU A 531 -1.72 23.55 30.30
N LEU A 532 -2.92 23.21 29.82
CA LEU A 532 -3.64 23.99 28.80
C LEU A 532 -3.82 25.44 29.25
N LYS A 533 -4.25 25.67 30.49
CA LYS A 533 -4.35 27.02 31.07
C LYS A 533 -2.99 27.72 31.21
N ALA A 534 -1.93 27.00 31.59
CA ALA A 534 -0.57 27.54 31.62
C ALA A 534 -0.01 27.88 30.22
N LEU A 535 -0.56 27.24 29.17
CA LEU A 535 -0.32 27.55 27.76
C LEU A 535 -1.26 28.65 27.21
N GLY A 536 -2.14 29.24 28.03
CA GLY A 536 -3.09 30.28 27.62
C GLY A 536 -4.32 29.77 26.88
N ILE A 537 -4.64 28.48 27.01
CA ILE A 537 -5.82 27.83 26.44
C ILE A 537 -6.82 27.58 27.58
N ASP A 538 -7.63 28.59 27.91
CA ASP A 538 -8.65 28.51 28.97
C ASP A 538 -9.86 27.65 28.59
N ASP A 539 -10.21 27.57 27.30
CA ASP A 539 -11.32 26.78 26.76
C ASP A 539 -10.88 26.03 25.49
N VAL A 540 -10.88 24.69 25.54
CA VAL A 540 -10.51 23.83 24.41
C VAL A 540 -11.66 23.62 23.43
N ASP A 541 -12.92 23.77 23.85
CA ASP A 541 -14.07 23.67 22.93
C ASP A 541 -14.15 24.89 21.99
N ALA A 542 -13.67 26.05 22.44
CA ALA A 542 -13.49 27.24 21.63
C ALA A 542 -12.28 27.19 20.67
N VAL A 543 -11.31 26.28 20.86
CA VAL A 543 -10.07 26.25 20.03
C VAL A 543 -10.39 25.98 18.57
N VAL A 544 -9.78 26.75 17.68
CA VAL A 544 -9.67 26.49 16.25
C VAL A 544 -8.19 26.54 15.84
N PRO A 545 -7.78 25.91 14.72
CA PRO A 545 -6.46 26.11 14.16
C PRO A 545 -6.22 27.61 13.82
N PRO A 546 -5.04 28.18 14.07
CA PRO A 546 -4.75 29.57 13.70
C PRO A 546 -4.52 29.75 12.20
N LEU A 547 -4.80 30.96 11.69
CA LEU A 547 -4.48 31.38 10.33
C LEU A 547 -2.95 31.46 10.10
N VAL A 548 -2.50 31.35 8.85
CA VAL A 548 -1.06 31.51 8.50
C VAL A 548 -0.51 32.89 8.92
N THR A 549 -1.39 33.90 8.96
CA THR A 549 -1.14 35.27 9.44
C THR A 549 -1.10 35.40 10.96
N GLU A 550 -1.71 34.47 11.69
CA GLU A 550 -1.85 34.51 13.15
C GLU A 550 -0.76 33.72 13.88
N ARG A 551 0.09 32.96 13.15
CA ARG A 551 1.11 32.07 13.74
C ARG A 551 2.06 32.74 14.73
N GLY A 552 2.33 34.05 14.59
CA GLY A 552 3.13 34.82 15.54
C GLY A 552 2.37 35.29 16.79
N ALA A 553 1.05 35.40 16.71
CA ALA A 553 0.17 35.74 17.84
C ALA A 553 -0.33 34.50 18.59
N GLN A 554 -0.42 33.36 17.92
CA GLN A 554 -0.86 32.07 18.47
C GLN A 554 0.18 30.95 18.22
N PRO A 555 1.46 31.13 18.62
CA PRO A 555 2.55 30.20 18.28
C PRO A 555 2.32 28.79 18.84
N ILE A 556 1.77 28.67 20.05
CA ILE A 556 1.41 27.39 20.68
C ILE A 556 0.42 26.61 19.82
N LEU A 557 -0.74 27.19 19.51
CA LEU A 557 -1.75 26.51 18.68
C LEU A 557 -1.24 26.25 17.26
N TRP A 558 -0.36 27.08 16.71
CA TRP A 558 0.27 26.84 15.41
C TRP A 558 1.23 25.64 15.44
N ALA A 559 2.11 25.57 16.42
CA ALA A 559 3.05 24.45 16.61
C ALA A 559 2.32 23.14 16.90
N GLU A 560 1.35 23.16 17.83
CA GLU A 560 0.52 22.01 18.19
C GLU A 560 -0.34 21.50 17.03
N HIS A 561 -0.88 22.41 16.20
CA HIS A 561 -1.64 22.00 15.02
C HIS A 561 -0.74 21.42 13.91
N GLY A 562 0.50 21.90 13.80
CA GLY A 562 1.54 21.29 12.98
C GLY A 562 1.85 19.86 13.44
N ASP A 563 2.15 19.68 14.72
CA ASP A 563 2.32 18.37 15.37
C ASP A 563 1.11 17.44 15.07
N PHE A 564 -0.11 17.94 15.21
CA PHE A 564 -1.37 17.18 15.05
C PHE A 564 -1.67 16.70 13.62
N ARG A 565 -1.44 17.50 12.57
CA ARG A 565 -1.73 17.05 11.19
C ARG A 565 -0.86 15.86 10.78
N ASP A 566 0.39 15.84 11.24
CA ASP A 566 1.37 14.81 10.92
C ASP A 566 1.15 13.57 11.81
N GLU A 567 0.69 13.78 13.06
CA GLU A 567 0.12 12.74 13.94
C GLU A 567 -1.09 12.03 13.29
N SER A 568 -2.01 12.82 12.72
CA SER A 568 -3.24 12.33 12.08
C SER A 568 -2.94 11.43 10.88
N MET A 569 -1.99 11.83 10.02
CA MET A 569 -1.59 11.03 8.86
C MET A 569 -0.87 9.74 9.28
N LYS A 570 0.03 9.79 10.28
CA LYS A 570 0.64 8.59 10.89
C LYS A 570 -0.43 7.61 11.37
N ASN A 571 -1.42 8.10 12.12
CA ASN A 571 -2.47 7.26 12.71
C ASN A 571 -3.40 6.66 11.64
N ALA A 572 -3.67 7.38 10.53
CA ALA A 572 -4.38 6.83 9.38
C ALA A 572 -3.57 5.75 8.65
N PHE A 573 -2.27 5.98 8.41
CA PHE A 573 -1.40 4.97 7.78
C PHE A 573 -1.32 3.70 8.64
N GLN A 574 -1.21 3.82 9.96
CA GLN A 574 -1.23 2.69 10.88
C GLN A 574 -2.55 1.88 10.77
N GLN A 575 -3.71 2.56 10.83
CA GLN A 575 -5.02 1.90 10.66
C GLN A 575 -5.19 1.19 9.31
N LEU A 576 -4.63 1.75 8.23
CA LEU A 576 -4.65 1.15 6.90
C LEU A 576 -3.72 -0.07 6.84
N MET A 577 -2.52 0.03 7.42
CA MET A 577 -1.58 -1.09 7.52
C MET A 577 -2.14 -2.27 8.31
N ASP A 578 -2.75 -2.02 9.47
CA ASP A 578 -3.27 -3.08 10.34
C ASP A 578 -4.46 -3.80 9.70
N TYR A 579 -5.36 -3.04 9.05
CA TYR A 579 -6.44 -3.61 8.26
C TYR A 579 -5.92 -4.44 7.07
N MET A 580 -4.99 -3.87 6.29
CA MET A 580 -4.33 -4.51 5.14
C MET A 580 -3.69 -5.84 5.55
N ARG A 581 -2.91 -5.86 6.64
CA ARG A 581 -2.24 -7.08 7.13
C ARG A 581 -3.22 -8.09 7.76
N SER A 582 -4.38 -7.64 8.25
CA SER A 582 -5.45 -8.57 8.67
C SER A 582 -6.08 -9.36 7.51
N LEU A 583 -5.92 -8.89 6.26
CA LEU A 583 -6.39 -9.56 5.05
C LEU A 583 -5.25 -10.30 4.32
N HIS A 584 -4.05 -9.72 4.29
CA HIS A 584 -2.85 -10.31 3.67
C HIS A 584 -1.60 -9.97 4.51
N PRO A 585 -1.11 -10.88 5.38
CA PRO A 585 -0.08 -10.58 6.38
C PRO A 585 1.21 -9.93 5.84
N ASP A 586 1.70 -10.38 4.69
CA ASP A 586 2.96 -9.90 4.11
C ASP A 586 2.83 -8.60 3.30
N ALA A 587 1.62 -8.03 3.20
CA ALA A 587 1.38 -6.84 2.40
C ALA A 587 2.13 -5.61 2.96
N LYS A 588 2.56 -4.74 2.05
CA LYS A 588 3.42 -3.58 2.31
C LYS A 588 2.74 -2.27 1.98
N LEU A 589 2.87 -1.26 2.85
CA LEU A 589 2.45 0.11 2.56
C LEU A 589 3.64 0.95 2.08
N PHE A 590 3.52 1.49 0.87
CA PHE A 590 4.50 2.34 0.19
C PHE A 590 3.88 3.69 -0.19
N PRO A 591 3.99 4.74 0.63
CA PRO A 591 3.57 6.06 0.22
C PRO A 591 4.74 6.85 -0.41
N ILE A 592 4.57 7.36 -1.64
CA ILE A 592 5.42 8.44 -2.16
C ILE A 592 4.81 9.76 -1.72
N ILE A 593 5.55 10.53 -0.92
CA ILE A 593 5.09 11.81 -0.38
C ILE A 593 5.71 12.97 -1.17
N ASN A 594 4.94 14.06 -1.31
CA ASN A 594 5.49 15.35 -1.75
C ASN A 594 6.49 15.89 -0.72
N PRO A 595 7.50 16.68 -1.11
CA PRO A 595 8.46 17.27 -0.17
C PRO A 595 7.87 18.22 0.90
N ASP A 596 6.57 18.61 0.82
CA ASP A 596 5.95 19.58 1.76
C ASP A 596 5.32 18.92 3.00
N VAL A 597 5.61 17.64 3.22
CA VAL A 597 5.26 16.91 4.43
C VAL A 597 6.54 16.36 5.07
N CYS A 598 6.68 16.53 6.38
CA CYS A 598 7.81 15.98 7.12
C CYS A 598 7.64 14.46 7.32
N PRO A 599 8.60 13.62 6.90
CA PRO A 599 8.52 12.16 7.09
C PRO A 599 8.72 11.71 8.54
N ALA A 600 9.19 12.58 9.44
CA ALA A 600 9.68 12.21 10.77
C ALA A 600 8.68 11.37 11.60
N LYS A 601 7.37 11.64 11.49
CA LYS A 601 6.34 10.90 12.25
C LYS A 601 5.91 9.56 11.67
N TYR A 602 6.01 9.35 10.35
CA TYR A 602 5.47 8.15 9.70
C TYR A 602 6.51 7.30 8.94
N GLY A 603 7.66 7.86 8.56
CA GLY A 603 8.83 7.11 8.10
C GLY A 603 9.21 5.94 9.01
N PRO A 604 9.15 6.10 10.35
CA PRO A 604 9.42 5.01 11.30
C PRO A 604 8.37 3.89 11.37
N ILE A 605 7.24 3.96 10.66
CA ILE A 605 6.20 2.91 10.68
C ILE A 605 5.92 2.24 9.34
N VAL A 606 6.03 2.97 8.22
CA VAL A 606 5.75 2.46 6.86
C VAL A 606 6.74 1.37 6.42
N ASP A 607 6.35 0.52 5.47
CA ASP A 607 7.21 -0.58 5.01
C ASP A 607 8.28 -0.14 3.99
N VAL A 608 7.94 0.87 3.17
CA VAL A 608 8.79 1.48 2.14
C VAL A 608 8.47 2.97 2.15
N LEU A 609 9.47 3.86 2.16
CA LEU A 609 9.23 5.31 2.07
C LEU A 609 9.56 5.80 0.66
N GLY A 610 8.77 6.71 0.11
CA GLY A 610 9.05 7.34 -1.19
C GLY A 610 8.97 8.86 -1.14
N CYS A 611 9.78 9.53 -1.97
CA CYS A 611 9.89 10.99 -2.01
C CYS A 611 9.83 11.55 -3.44
N ASP A 612 9.01 12.58 -3.66
CA ASP A 612 8.68 13.13 -4.99
C ASP A 612 9.47 14.42 -5.32
N PHE A 613 10.81 14.34 -5.36
CA PHE A 613 11.65 15.55 -5.37
C PHE A 613 11.81 16.25 -6.72
N TYR A 614 11.74 15.54 -7.86
CA TYR A 614 11.86 16.09 -9.22
C TYR A 614 12.96 17.16 -9.43
N SER A 615 14.13 16.91 -8.83
CA SER A 615 15.23 17.86 -8.69
C SER A 615 16.46 17.51 -9.56
N ARG A 616 16.31 16.61 -10.55
CA ARG A 616 17.24 16.43 -11.67
C ARG A 616 18.66 15.99 -11.26
N GLY A 617 18.80 15.30 -10.13
CA GLY A 617 20.10 14.95 -9.55
C GLY A 617 20.98 16.16 -9.16
N GLU A 618 20.39 17.28 -8.74
CA GLU A 618 21.14 18.37 -8.09
C GLU A 618 21.41 18.08 -6.60
N THR A 619 22.39 18.76 -6.00
CA THR A 619 22.90 18.40 -4.67
C THR A 619 21.91 18.65 -3.51
N ARG A 620 20.83 19.43 -3.72
CA ARG A 620 19.69 19.48 -2.79
C ARG A 620 18.86 18.19 -2.78
N GLN A 621 18.86 17.42 -3.88
CA GLN A 621 18.17 16.12 -3.93
C GLN A 621 18.90 15.09 -3.07
N ALA A 622 20.23 15.08 -3.12
CA ALA A 622 21.08 14.28 -2.22
C ALA A 622 20.76 14.58 -0.73
N TYR A 623 20.78 15.86 -0.35
CA TYR A 623 20.36 16.32 0.99
C TYR A 623 18.98 15.81 1.40
N ALA A 624 17.97 15.98 0.53
CA ALA A 624 16.60 15.66 0.87
C ALA A 624 16.36 14.14 0.96
N THR A 625 17.00 13.36 0.09
CA THR A 625 17.00 11.90 0.13
C THR A 625 17.67 11.39 1.42
N ASP A 626 18.88 11.86 1.76
CA ASP A 626 19.55 11.44 3.00
C ASP A 626 18.75 11.82 4.25
N LEU A 627 18.14 13.01 4.28
CA LEU A 627 17.32 13.47 5.39
C LEU A 627 16.06 12.60 5.58
N TRP A 628 15.44 12.16 4.48
CA TRP A 628 14.26 11.29 4.54
C TRP A 628 14.64 9.85 4.89
N TRP A 629 15.80 9.38 4.40
CA TRP A 629 16.37 8.09 4.73
C TRP A 629 16.71 7.99 6.23
N SER A 630 17.12 9.10 6.84
CA SER A 630 17.42 9.20 8.28
C SER A 630 16.28 8.74 9.21
N THR A 631 15.04 8.73 8.73
CA THR A 631 13.82 8.35 9.49
C THR A 631 13.06 7.17 8.83
N ALA A 632 13.57 6.61 7.73
CA ALA A 632 12.93 5.49 7.06
C ALA A 632 13.15 4.17 7.85
N LYS A 633 12.04 3.45 8.13
CA LYS A 633 12.08 2.10 8.74
C LYS A 633 12.51 1.01 7.75
N GLY A 634 12.10 1.16 6.50
CA GLY A 634 12.45 0.30 5.37
C GLY A 634 13.20 1.08 4.29
N PRO A 635 13.36 0.52 3.08
CA PRO A 635 14.10 1.19 2.01
C PRO A 635 13.47 2.54 1.64
N LEU A 636 14.31 3.54 1.39
CA LEU A 636 13.89 4.80 0.75
C LEU A 636 13.99 4.67 -0.77
N ILE A 637 12.89 4.96 -1.45
CA ILE A 637 12.78 4.98 -2.91
C ILE A 637 12.76 6.43 -3.40
N ALA A 638 13.84 6.86 -4.05
CA ALA A 638 13.96 8.21 -4.59
C ALA A 638 13.21 8.33 -5.93
N THR A 639 12.22 9.24 -6.03
CA THR A 639 11.47 9.42 -7.29
C THR A 639 12.20 10.39 -8.22
N ILE A 640 12.67 9.87 -9.36
CA ILE A 640 13.29 10.67 -10.44
C ILE A 640 12.22 11.15 -11.42
N GLY A 641 12.46 12.32 -12.00
CA GLY A 641 11.49 13.02 -12.83
C GLY A 641 11.91 13.11 -14.28
N ALA A 642 11.98 11.99 -15.01
CA ALA A 642 12.49 11.95 -16.38
C ALA A 642 11.85 13.00 -17.34
N TYR A 643 10.59 13.38 -17.12
CA TYR A 643 9.93 14.45 -17.87
C TYR A 643 10.48 15.88 -17.62
N LYS A 644 11.28 16.06 -16.56
CA LYS A 644 11.94 17.31 -16.15
C LYS A 644 13.36 17.41 -16.70
N ASP A 645 14.01 16.30 -17.01
CA ASP A 645 15.42 16.25 -17.38
C ASP A 645 15.60 16.62 -18.85
N THR A 646 16.03 17.85 -19.13
CA THR A 646 16.05 18.37 -20.51
C THR A 646 17.30 17.98 -21.31
N SER A 647 18.03 16.93 -20.89
CA SER A 647 19.10 16.30 -21.67
C SER A 647 19.38 14.88 -21.15
N PRO A 648 19.93 13.97 -21.99
CA PRO A 648 20.20 12.59 -21.60
C PRO A 648 21.15 12.49 -20.39
N ARG A 649 22.11 13.43 -20.32
CA ARG A 649 23.08 13.51 -19.22
C ARG A 649 22.48 14.04 -17.92
N MET A 650 21.47 14.91 -17.98
CA MET A 650 20.74 15.36 -16.80
C MET A 650 19.94 14.21 -16.20
N TYR A 651 19.31 13.39 -17.05
CA TYR A 651 18.62 12.17 -16.67
C TYR A 651 19.57 11.10 -16.11
N GLU A 652 20.74 10.89 -16.74
CA GLU A 652 21.80 10.02 -16.22
C GLU A 652 22.31 10.49 -14.84
N ARG A 653 22.37 11.81 -14.60
CA ARG A 653 22.71 12.37 -13.29
C ARG A 653 21.61 12.16 -12.25
N ASP A 654 20.32 12.30 -12.61
CA ASP A 654 19.20 12.04 -11.69
C ASP A 654 19.19 10.57 -11.25
N LEU A 655 19.33 9.63 -12.20
CA LEU A 655 19.55 8.20 -11.94
C LEU A 655 20.72 7.96 -10.96
N CYS A 656 21.93 8.46 -11.28
CA CYS A 656 23.11 8.24 -10.44
C CYS A 656 23.00 8.86 -9.03
N THR A 657 22.29 9.98 -8.90
CA THR A 657 22.06 10.62 -7.59
C THR A 657 21.05 9.83 -6.77
N ALA A 658 20.02 9.27 -7.39
CA ALA A 658 18.98 8.50 -6.71
C ALA A 658 19.55 7.26 -5.99
N TYR A 659 20.27 6.37 -6.69
CA TYR A 659 20.79 5.13 -6.10
C TYR A 659 22.09 5.28 -5.27
N ALA A 660 22.66 6.48 -5.19
CA ALA A 660 23.74 6.78 -4.24
C ALA A 660 23.23 7.34 -2.89
N HIS A 661 21.96 7.77 -2.85
CA HIS A 661 21.33 8.36 -1.67
C HIS A 661 20.13 7.59 -1.10
N GLY A 662 19.41 6.82 -1.90
CA GLY A 662 18.35 5.91 -1.46
C GLY A 662 18.65 4.44 -1.80
N ASP A 663 17.95 3.52 -1.15
CA ASP A 663 18.03 2.08 -1.38
C ASP A 663 17.44 1.63 -2.74
N GLY A 664 16.70 2.52 -3.42
CA GLY A 664 16.15 2.29 -4.76
C GLY A 664 15.59 3.57 -5.38
N LEU A 665 15.04 3.47 -6.59
CA LEU A 665 14.44 4.60 -7.30
C LEU A 665 13.12 4.24 -7.98
N LEU A 666 12.23 5.23 -8.11
CA LEU A 666 11.00 5.14 -8.90
C LEU A 666 11.03 6.18 -10.01
N LEU A 667 10.54 5.82 -11.19
CA LEU A 667 10.69 6.61 -12.41
C LEU A 667 9.35 7.20 -12.85
N PHE A 668 9.18 8.51 -12.66
CA PHE A 668 8.00 9.24 -13.15
C PHE A 668 8.35 10.02 -14.43
N GLU A 669 7.86 9.64 -15.62
CA GLU A 669 7.04 8.45 -15.90
C GLU A 669 7.56 7.69 -17.14
N TRP A 670 7.09 6.46 -17.31
CA TRP A 670 7.36 5.60 -18.47
C TRP A 670 7.27 6.30 -19.85
N SER A 671 6.31 7.21 -20.05
CA SER A 671 6.16 7.96 -21.31
C SER A 671 7.37 8.85 -21.63
N SER A 672 8.14 9.24 -20.61
CA SER A 672 9.33 10.08 -20.72
C SER A 672 10.60 9.30 -21.11
N ILE A 673 10.55 7.96 -21.18
CA ILE A 673 11.73 7.11 -21.45
C ILE A 673 11.60 6.14 -22.64
N TRP A 674 10.39 5.79 -23.09
CA TRP A 674 10.24 4.80 -24.17
C TRP A 674 10.85 5.28 -25.50
N LYS A 675 11.61 4.41 -26.18
CA LYS A 675 12.41 4.74 -27.38
C LYS A 675 11.62 5.33 -28.57
N HIS A 676 10.30 5.11 -28.61
CA HIS A 676 9.40 5.56 -29.68
C HIS A 676 8.14 6.32 -29.17
N ALA A 677 8.25 7.03 -28.05
CA ALA A 677 7.16 7.85 -27.52
C ALA A 677 6.72 8.96 -28.51
N GLN A 678 5.41 9.23 -28.62
CA GLN A 678 4.93 10.35 -29.45
C GLN A 678 5.22 11.69 -28.80
N ARG A 679 5.95 12.54 -29.53
CA ARG A 679 6.22 13.93 -29.13
C ARG A 679 5.02 14.86 -29.40
N ASP A 680 4.03 14.84 -28.51
CA ASP A 680 2.99 15.87 -28.42
C ASP A 680 3.45 17.01 -27.48
N ASP A 681 4.13 18.03 -28.01
CA ASP A 681 4.72 19.16 -27.25
C ASP A 681 3.73 19.91 -26.31
N ARG A 682 2.41 19.69 -26.48
CA ARG A 682 1.37 20.20 -25.58
C ARG A 682 1.32 19.48 -24.23
N ARG A 683 1.83 18.24 -24.14
CA ARG A 683 1.84 17.42 -22.91
C ARG A 683 3.02 17.79 -22.03
N LYS A 684 2.77 17.91 -20.71
CA LYS A 684 3.81 18.27 -19.73
C LYS A 684 4.79 17.13 -19.43
N HIS A 685 4.40 15.88 -19.68
CA HIS A 685 5.05 14.66 -19.18
C HIS A 685 6.12 14.05 -20.12
N ILE A 686 6.39 14.69 -21.26
CA ILE A 686 7.38 14.23 -22.25
C ILE A 686 8.41 15.33 -22.60
N ARG A 687 8.50 16.37 -21.77
CA ARG A 687 9.37 17.54 -22.03
C ARG A 687 10.87 17.26 -21.90
N GLY A 688 11.23 16.22 -21.14
CA GLY A 688 12.59 15.68 -21.03
C GLY A 688 12.83 14.40 -21.84
N TRP A 689 11.87 13.99 -22.69
CA TRP A 689 12.05 12.79 -23.50
C TRP A 689 13.12 12.98 -24.56
N THR A 690 14.05 12.03 -24.64
CA THR A 690 14.93 11.82 -25.80
C THR A 690 15.02 10.31 -26.11
N PRO A 691 15.39 9.90 -27.34
CA PRO A 691 15.53 8.49 -27.69
C PRO A 691 16.55 7.72 -26.83
N GLU A 692 17.58 8.41 -26.33
CA GLU A 692 18.65 7.85 -25.51
C GLU A 692 18.18 7.46 -24.10
N ASN A 693 17.10 8.07 -23.59
CA ASN A 693 16.58 7.80 -22.25
C ASN A 693 16.29 6.30 -22.03
N TRP A 694 15.81 5.58 -23.04
CA TRP A 694 15.58 4.13 -22.94
C TRP A 694 16.88 3.36 -22.70
N ASP A 695 17.90 3.64 -23.50
CA ASP A 695 19.17 2.90 -23.47
C ASP A 695 20.01 3.29 -22.24
N ILE A 696 19.89 4.53 -21.75
CA ILE A 696 20.41 4.97 -20.44
C ILE A 696 19.68 4.25 -19.30
N THR A 697 18.36 4.12 -19.37
CA THR A 697 17.57 3.39 -18.35
C THR A 697 18.04 1.95 -18.24
N ARG A 698 18.07 1.19 -19.36
CA ARG A 698 18.54 -0.21 -19.36
C ARG A 698 19.99 -0.33 -18.87
N LYS A 699 20.89 0.55 -19.31
CA LYS A 699 22.29 0.61 -18.87
C LYS A 699 22.39 0.68 -17.35
N HIS A 700 21.66 1.59 -16.71
CA HIS A 700 21.75 1.80 -15.26
C HIS A 700 20.95 0.79 -14.45
N PHE A 701 19.78 0.32 -14.91
CA PHE A 701 19.03 -0.70 -14.19
C PHE A 701 19.79 -2.03 -14.13
N HIS A 702 20.37 -2.50 -15.24
CA HIS A 702 21.28 -3.67 -15.19
C HIS A 702 22.56 -3.43 -14.38
N ARG A 703 23.00 -2.18 -14.24
CA ARG A 703 24.14 -1.82 -13.37
C ARG A 703 23.74 -1.94 -11.90
N MET A 704 22.59 -1.38 -11.52
CA MET A 704 22.01 -1.49 -10.17
C MET A 704 21.76 -2.95 -9.79
N GLU A 705 21.19 -3.74 -10.70
CA GLU A 705 20.98 -5.20 -10.56
C GLU A 705 22.28 -5.94 -10.17
N ARG A 706 23.40 -5.69 -10.86
CA ARG A 706 24.70 -6.29 -10.50
C ARG A 706 25.28 -5.76 -9.19
N MET A 707 24.91 -4.54 -8.79
CA MET A 707 25.41 -3.85 -7.59
C MET A 707 24.48 -3.96 -6.37
N GLU A 708 23.28 -4.55 -6.46
CA GLU A 708 22.18 -4.44 -5.47
C GLU A 708 22.62 -4.66 -4.02
N LYS A 709 23.39 -5.74 -3.78
CA LYS A 709 24.01 -6.14 -2.51
C LYS A 709 25.00 -5.13 -1.89
N TYR A 710 25.35 -4.07 -2.62
CA TYR A 710 26.23 -2.98 -2.20
C TYR A 710 25.50 -1.63 -2.10
N LEU A 711 24.31 -1.50 -2.72
CA LEU A 711 23.48 -0.28 -2.70
C LEU A 711 22.46 -0.31 -1.55
N THR A 712 21.86 -1.47 -1.30
CA THR A 712 20.80 -1.67 -0.30
C THR A 712 21.35 -1.96 1.10
N GLN A 713 20.55 -1.72 2.14
CA GLN A 713 20.89 -2.07 3.53
C GLN A 713 22.22 -1.48 4.01
N THR A 714 22.48 -0.22 3.64
CA THR A 714 23.70 0.49 4.02
C THR A 714 23.51 1.32 5.30
N GLU A 715 24.60 1.73 5.93
CA GLU A 715 24.62 2.82 6.91
C GLU A 715 25.42 4.02 6.38
N SER A 716 25.18 5.21 6.94
CA SER A 716 26.03 6.37 6.66
C SER A 716 27.36 6.22 7.38
N ALA A 717 28.47 6.47 6.68
CA ALA A 717 29.80 6.49 7.32
C ALA A 717 30.07 7.79 8.10
N ALA A 718 29.18 8.79 8.05
CA ALA A 718 29.43 10.14 8.55
C ALA A 718 29.64 10.23 10.08
N VAL A 719 30.76 10.87 10.47
CA VAL A 719 31.03 11.25 11.87
C VAL A 719 30.46 12.64 12.23
N ILE A 720 29.87 13.33 11.27
CA ILE A 720 29.22 14.64 11.40
C ILE A 720 27.71 14.46 11.28
N GLY A 721 26.96 14.82 12.32
CA GLY A 721 25.50 14.90 12.27
C GLY A 721 25.03 16.31 11.93
N LEU A 722 23.95 16.44 11.15
CA LEU A 722 23.34 17.72 10.78
C LEU A 722 21.87 17.72 11.22
N LEU A 723 21.54 18.41 12.32
CA LEU A 723 20.20 18.39 12.90
C LEU A 723 19.24 19.30 12.13
N HIS A 724 18.26 18.69 11.47
CA HIS A 724 17.07 19.38 10.98
C HIS A 724 16.02 19.36 12.09
N SER A 725 15.44 20.51 12.42
CA SER A 725 14.33 20.61 13.36
C SER A 725 13.01 20.80 12.61
N ASP A 726 12.13 19.81 12.68
CA ASP A 726 10.79 19.97 12.11
C ASP A 726 9.96 20.97 12.93
N ARG A 727 10.21 21.11 14.24
CA ARG A 727 9.60 22.19 15.04
C ARG A 727 9.96 23.56 14.49
N THR A 728 11.21 23.76 14.08
CA THR A 728 11.64 25.01 13.44
C THR A 728 11.05 25.16 12.03
N HIS A 729 10.97 24.09 11.25
CA HIS A 729 10.34 24.08 9.92
C HIS A 729 8.83 24.38 9.96
N ILE A 730 8.11 23.93 11.00
CA ILE A 730 6.71 24.28 11.28
C ILE A 730 6.56 25.79 11.52
N LEU A 731 7.55 26.46 12.13
CA LEU A 731 7.53 27.89 12.47
C LEU A 731 7.98 28.82 11.32
N ASP A 732 8.94 28.39 10.48
CA ASP A 732 9.33 29.05 9.21
C ASP A 732 8.92 28.22 7.97
N PRO A 733 7.61 27.96 7.75
CA PRO A 733 7.14 27.13 6.66
C PRO A 733 7.36 27.82 5.30
N PRO A 734 7.67 27.07 4.23
CA PRO A 734 7.95 27.63 2.91
C PRO A 734 6.77 28.44 2.39
N ASN A 735 7.05 29.64 1.90
CA ASN A 735 6.00 30.59 1.54
C ASN A 735 5.31 30.18 0.21
N THR A 736 3.99 30.03 0.26
CA THR A 736 3.04 29.63 -0.81
C THR A 736 2.94 28.13 -1.17
N ARG A 737 1.75 27.74 -1.68
CA ARG A 737 1.26 26.39 -2.05
C ARG A 737 2.06 25.62 -3.12
N SER A 738 3.39 25.79 -3.27
CA SER A 738 4.14 25.25 -4.41
C SER A 738 5.67 25.10 -4.24
N PHE A 739 6.26 25.33 -3.07
CA PHE A 739 7.73 25.47 -2.90
C PHE A 739 8.43 26.55 -3.76
N LYS A 740 7.65 27.43 -4.40
CA LYS A 740 8.19 28.49 -5.27
C LYS A 740 8.60 29.75 -4.50
N GLY A 741 8.37 29.78 -3.19
CA GLY A 741 9.00 30.70 -2.24
C GLY A 741 9.86 29.91 -1.24
N PRO A 742 11.11 30.34 -0.96
CA PRO A 742 11.97 29.64 -0.02
C PRO A 742 11.50 29.83 1.43
N SER A 743 11.47 28.74 2.21
CA SER A 743 11.73 28.82 3.66
C SER A 743 13.20 29.18 3.85
N LEU A 744 13.51 30.16 4.69
CA LEU A 744 14.88 30.59 4.91
C LEU A 744 15.64 29.54 5.73
N TYR A 745 14.95 28.89 6.65
CA TYR A 745 15.43 27.70 7.35
C TYR A 745 15.76 26.56 6.39
N ALA A 746 14.87 26.20 5.46
CA ALA A 746 15.12 25.12 4.50
C ALA A 746 16.28 25.42 3.53
N GLU A 747 16.47 26.69 3.11
CA GLU A 747 17.66 27.09 2.36
C GLU A 747 18.95 27.04 3.19
N ASN A 748 18.89 27.39 4.48
CA ASN A 748 20.02 27.30 5.40
C ASN A 748 20.46 25.84 5.61
N MET A 749 19.51 24.94 5.87
CA MET A 749 19.77 23.51 6.09
C MET A 749 20.34 22.82 4.85
N SER A 750 19.63 22.92 3.71
CA SER A 750 20.06 22.29 2.46
C SER A 750 21.38 22.88 1.95
N GLY A 751 21.58 24.19 2.06
CA GLY A 751 22.83 24.83 1.67
C GLY A 751 24.00 24.55 2.62
N THR A 752 23.75 24.30 3.92
CA THR A 752 24.78 23.82 4.86
C THR A 752 25.29 22.43 4.44
N TYR A 753 24.38 21.49 4.16
CA TYR A 753 24.75 20.18 3.62
C TYR A 753 25.58 20.32 2.34
N VAL A 754 25.10 21.10 1.36
CA VAL A 754 25.78 21.26 0.06
C VAL A 754 27.17 21.89 0.20
N ALA A 755 27.35 22.86 1.11
CA ALA A 755 28.66 23.44 1.41
C ALA A 755 29.65 22.39 1.91
N LEU A 756 29.19 21.46 2.77
CA LEU A 756 29.97 20.37 3.31
C LEU A 756 30.28 19.30 2.24
N THR A 757 29.29 18.96 1.40
CA THR A 757 29.47 18.04 0.27
C THR A 757 30.52 18.55 -0.74
N TYR A 758 30.51 19.84 -1.09
CA TYR A 758 31.53 20.44 -1.95
C TYR A 758 32.89 20.67 -1.26
N ALA A 759 32.94 20.62 0.08
CA ALA A 759 34.18 20.55 0.86
C ALA A 759 34.65 19.10 1.11
N HIS A 760 33.98 18.10 0.51
CA HIS A 760 34.20 16.66 0.69
C HIS A 760 34.14 16.18 2.15
N LEU A 761 33.35 16.86 2.98
CA LEU A 761 33.08 16.55 4.37
C LEU A 761 31.65 16.00 4.49
N GLN A 762 31.50 14.69 4.61
CA GLN A 762 30.20 14.04 4.65
C GLN A 762 29.52 14.24 6.01
N CYS A 763 28.27 14.68 5.98
CA CYS A 763 27.39 14.72 7.15
C CYS A 763 26.13 13.88 6.91
N GLU A 764 25.53 13.35 7.97
CA GLU A 764 24.20 12.75 7.93
C GLU A 764 23.16 13.78 8.41
N PRO A 765 22.29 14.30 7.53
CA PRO A 765 21.13 15.09 7.94
C PRO A 765 20.09 14.20 8.62
N PHE A 766 19.53 14.62 9.77
CA PHE A 766 18.48 13.89 10.47
C PHE A 766 17.51 14.80 11.23
N PHE A 767 16.26 14.34 11.43
CA PHE A 767 15.20 15.06 12.15
C PHE A 767 15.36 14.98 13.69
N ASP A 768 14.83 15.97 14.41
CA ASP A 768 14.78 16.02 15.87
C ASP A 768 13.95 14.89 16.51
N GLU A 769 12.82 14.46 15.92
CA GLU A 769 12.13 13.22 16.35
C GLU A 769 13.01 11.97 16.23
N GLY A 770 13.98 11.98 15.31
CA GLY A 770 14.93 10.89 15.09
C GLY A 770 16.12 10.91 16.03
N MET A 771 16.21 11.86 16.96
CA MET A 771 17.35 12.05 17.84
C MET A 771 17.29 11.13 19.07
N THR A 772 18.32 10.29 19.22
CA THR A 772 18.48 9.40 20.38
C THR A 772 19.93 9.40 20.85
N ALA A 773 20.17 9.04 22.11
CA ALA A 773 21.53 8.92 22.64
C ALA A 773 22.39 7.92 21.83
N ALA A 774 21.78 6.84 21.32
CA ALA A 774 22.44 5.88 20.43
C ALA A 774 22.83 6.51 19.08
N ARG A 775 21.95 7.33 18.47
CA ARG A 775 22.26 8.04 17.22
C ARG A 775 23.37 9.06 17.42
N LEU A 776 23.26 9.89 18.47
CA LEU A 776 24.26 10.92 18.78
C LEU A 776 25.63 10.31 19.13
N ALA A 777 25.69 9.11 19.72
CA ALA A 777 26.96 8.43 20.00
C ALA A 777 27.74 8.05 18.73
N ARG A 778 27.09 7.91 17.57
CA ARG A 778 27.77 7.71 16.28
C ARG A 778 28.58 8.95 15.90
N TYR A 779 27.97 10.14 16.01
CA TYR A 779 28.61 11.41 15.66
C TYR A 779 29.71 11.82 16.65
N LYS A 780 30.56 12.73 16.19
CA LYS A 780 31.65 13.37 16.94
C LYS A 780 31.54 14.89 16.85
N VAL A 781 31.04 15.37 15.72
CA VAL A 781 30.55 16.75 15.54
C VAL A 781 29.04 16.72 15.27
N LEU A 782 28.28 17.62 15.88
CA LEU A 782 26.86 17.85 15.61
C LEU A 782 26.66 19.30 15.18
N ILE A 783 25.98 19.53 14.06
CA ILE A 783 25.68 20.85 13.52
C ILE A 783 24.22 21.22 13.80
N LEU A 784 24.00 22.40 14.38
CA LEU A 784 22.70 23.05 14.56
C LEU A 784 22.65 24.37 13.76
N PRO A 785 22.20 24.38 12.49
CA PRO A 785 22.02 25.61 11.73
C PRO A 785 20.64 26.20 12.03
N ASP A 786 20.56 27.13 12.98
CA ASP A 786 19.32 27.79 13.43
C ASP A 786 18.23 26.79 13.87
N ALA A 787 18.61 25.75 14.64
CA ALA A 787 17.65 24.84 15.28
C ALA A 787 16.97 25.56 16.47
N ARG A 788 16.10 26.53 16.15
CA ARG A 788 15.70 27.59 17.08
C ARG A 788 14.69 27.15 18.12
N SER A 789 13.76 26.28 17.72
CA SER A 789 12.79 25.61 18.56
C SER A 789 13.15 24.14 18.61
N LEU A 790 13.23 23.57 19.81
CA LEU A 790 13.46 22.17 20.11
C LEU A 790 12.72 21.85 21.42
N ARG A 791 12.29 20.61 21.62
CA ARG A 791 11.69 20.14 22.89
C ARG A 791 12.71 20.19 24.01
N ASN A 792 12.26 20.42 25.24
CA ASN A 792 13.15 20.43 26.41
C ASN A 792 13.99 19.13 26.54
N ALA A 793 13.42 17.98 26.16
CA ALA A 793 14.13 16.70 26.14
C ALA A 793 15.27 16.64 25.09
N GLU A 794 15.04 17.20 23.90
CA GLU A 794 16.02 17.26 22.80
C GLU A 794 17.20 18.17 23.16
N VAL A 795 16.90 19.34 23.72
CA VAL A 795 17.89 20.29 24.26
C VAL A 795 18.73 19.65 25.37
N ASN A 796 18.11 18.93 26.30
CA ASN A 796 18.83 18.23 27.36
C ASN A 796 19.73 17.12 26.82
N MET A 797 19.26 16.35 25.83
CA MET A 797 20.06 15.30 25.20
C MET A 797 21.31 15.85 24.49
N ILE A 798 21.20 17.01 23.83
CA ILE A 798 22.34 17.71 23.22
C ILE A 798 23.30 18.21 24.32
N ARG A 799 22.79 18.82 25.40
CA ARG A 799 23.62 19.28 26.53
C ARG A 799 24.43 18.14 27.14
N ASP A 800 23.81 17.00 27.41
CA ASP A 800 24.50 15.85 28.00
C ASP A 800 25.44 15.14 27.01
N TRP A 801 25.15 15.14 25.70
CA TRP A 801 26.08 14.65 24.67
C TRP A 801 27.36 15.50 24.58
N VAL A 802 27.25 16.84 24.57
CA VAL A 802 28.43 17.72 24.63
C VAL A 802 29.19 17.50 25.93
N LYS A 803 28.49 17.48 27.08
CA LYS A 803 29.09 17.22 28.40
C LYS A 803 29.86 15.89 28.46
N GLY A 804 29.40 14.88 27.73
CA GLY A 804 30.05 13.57 27.58
C GLY A 804 31.30 13.56 26.71
N GLY A 805 31.46 14.52 25.79
CA GLY A 805 32.61 14.64 24.89
C GLY A 805 32.30 15.11 23.46
N GLY A 806 31.03 15.31 23.10
CA GLY A 806 30.65 15.76 21.75
C GLY A 806 31.10 17.19 21.43
N VAL A 807 31.32 17.48 20.13
CA VAL A 807 31.60 18.84 19.64
C VAL A 807 30.37 19.41 18.94
N LEU A 808 29.80 20.47 19.49
CA LEU A 808 28.61 21.13 18.95
C LEU A 808 29.00 22.35 18.11
N VAL A 809 28.56 22.42 16.86
CA VAL A 809 28.68 23.62 16.01
C VAL A 809 27.29 24.19 15.78
N ALA A 810 26.98 25.29 16.46
CA ALA A 810 25.67 25.93 16.41
C ALA A 810 25.74 27.30 15.74
N THR A 811 24.67 27.70 15.06
CA THR A 811 24.53 29.05 14.51
C THR A 811 23.49 29.85 15.30
N ALA A 812 23.53 31.18 15.19
CA ALA A 812 22.53 32.07 15.79
C ALA A 812 21.08 31.66 15.48
N GLY A 813 20.18 31.99 16.38
CA GLY A 813 18.82 31.48 16.46
C GLY A 813 18.72 30.13 17.18
N SER A 814 19.74 29.26 17.17
CA SER A 814 19.65 27.91 17.75
C SER A 814 19.30 27.92 19.24
N THR A 815 18.23 27.20 19.62
CA THR A 815 17.63 27.17 20.97
C THR A 815 17.23 28.54 21.54
N ARG A 816 16.99 29.53 20.69
CA ARG A 816 16.53 30.88 21.07
C ARG A 816 15.03 30.95 21.37
N PHE A 817 14.27 29.91 21.01
CA PHE A 817 12.83 29.77 21.22
C PHE A 817 12.55 28.53 22.09
N ASP A 818 11.36 28.49 22.71
CA ASP A 818 10.85 27.26 23.32
C ASP A 818 10.24 26.29 22.29
N GLU A 819 9.76 25.16 22.76
CA GLU A 819 9.20 24.11 21.89
C GLU A 819 7.87 24.49 21.21
N TRP A 820 7.21 25.56 21.65
CA TRP A 820 6.01 26.09 21.00
C TRP A 820 6.31 27.27 20.07
N GLY A 821 7.58 27.66 19.91
CA GLY A 821 7.96 28.79 19.09
C GLY A 821 7.70 30.15 19.72
N ARG A 822 7.64 30.23 21.06
CA ARG A 822 7.73 31.51 21.78
C ARG A 822 9.21 31.89 21.91
N GLU A 823 9.54 33.14 21.61
CA GLU A 823 10.92 33.63 21.79
C GLU A 823 11.26 33.76 23.29
N LEU A 824 12.43 33.26 23.69
CA LEU A 824 12.89 33.32 25.08
C LEU A 824 13.57 34.68 25.40
N ALA A 825 14.12 34.84 26.60
CA ALA A 825 15.03 35.95 26.89
C ALA A 825 16.49 35.67 26.44
N ASP A 826 16.88 34.40 26.31
CA ASP A 826 18.25 33.93 26.09
C ASP A 826 18.23 32.51 25.48
N TYR A 827 19.38 31.94 25.12
CA TYR A 827 19.45 30.56 24.58
C TYR A 827 19.21 29.49 25.66
N GLN A 828 18.48 28.41 25.34
CA GLN A 828 18.36 27.26 26.26
C GLN A 828 19.71 26.55 26.49
N LEU A 829 20.63 26.60 25.51
CA LEU A 829 21.99 26.05 25.57
C LEU A 829 23.07 27.10 25.88
N LYS A 830 22.74 28.25 26.48
CA LYS A 830 23.72 29.32 26.74
C LYS A 830 24.91 28.90 27.61
N ASP A 831 24.70 27.92 28.50
CA ASP A 831 25.73 27.30 29.33
C ASP A 831 26.70 26.46 28.50
N VAL A 832 26.20 25.78 27.47
CA VAL A 832 26.99 25.04 26.49
C VAL A 832 27.71 25.99 25.53
N PHE A 833 27.02 27.01 25.01
CA PHE A 833 27.60 28.01 24.09
C PHE A 833 28.59 28.95 24.77
N GLY A 834 28.50 29.12 26.10
CA GLY A 834 29.31 30.05 26.89
C GLY A 834 29.03 31.53 26.58
N THR A 835 27.82 31.86 26.10
CA THR A 835 27.47 33.20 25.64
C THR A 835 25.97 33.47 25.81
N SER A 836 25.60 34.71 26.16
CA SER A 836 24.22 35.17 26.27
C SER A 836 23.81 36.05 25.09
N TYR A 837 22.56 35.95 24.66
CA TYR A 837 21.95 36.84 23.67
C TYR A 837 21.91 38.30 24.13
N VAL A 838 22.03 39.25 23.20
CA VAL A 838 21.88 40.70 23.45
C VAL A 838 20.85 41.32 22.50
N GLU A 839 21.09 41.29 21.20
CA GLU A 839 20.21 41.87 20.17
C GLU A 839 20.34 41.15 18.82
N PHE A 840 19.41 41.39 17.90
CA PHE A 840 19.45 40.90 16.52
C PHE A 840 19.63 42.06 15.54
N ARG A 841 20.48 41.89 14.53
CA ARG A 841 20.81 42.92 13.52
C ARG A 841 20.55 42.39 12.11
N SER A 842 19.83 43.19 11.32
CA SER A 842 19.29 42.81 10.00
C SER A 842 20.14 43.18 8.78
N GLU A 843 21.33 43.74 8.99
CA GLU A 843 22.27 44.18 7.94
C GLU A 843 23.70 43.74 8.30
N PRO A 844 24.62 43.56 7.34
CA PRO A 844 24.49 43.63 5.87
C PRO A 844 24.25 42.24 5.22
N LYS A 845 24.22 42.17 3.88
CA LYS A 845 24.05 40.91 3.13
C LYS A 845 25.21 39.91 3.27
N THR A 846 26.42 40.40 3.47
CA THR A 846 27.64 39.60 3.64
C THR A 846 28.52 40.27 4.68
N LEU A 847 28.97 39.51 5.67
CA LEU A 847 29.88 39.99 6.71
C LEU A 847 31.27 39.38 6.52
N GLU A 848 32.28 40.11 6.99
CA GLU A 848 33.64 39.61 7.17
C GLU A 848 33.94 39.60 8.68
N MET A 849 34.50 38.49 9.17
CA MET A 849 35.03 38.38 10.52
C MET A 849 36.56 38.32 10.49
N ASP A 850 37.19 38.98 11.46
CA ASP A 850 38.61 38.85 11.75
C ASP A 850 38.80 37.69 12.76
N ILE A 851 39.64 36.71 12.39
CA ILE A 851 39.90 35.49 13.15
C ILE A 851 41.15 35.69 14.02
N GLU A 852 41.04 35.30 15.30
CA GLU A 852 42.14 35.36 16.25
C GLU A 852 43.29 34.41 15.84
N THR A 853 44.50 34.95 15.75
CA THR A 853 45.70 34.20 15.33
C THR A 853 46.09 33.12 16.35
N GLY A 854 46.39 31.92 15.86
CA GLY A 854 46.82 30.78 16.70
C GLY A 854 45.68 29.87 17.17
N THR A 855 44.42 30.22 16.87
CA THR A 855 43.25 29.35 17.10
C THR A 855 43.22 28.16 16.15
N GLU A 856 42.50 27.10 16.52
CA GLU A 856 42.26 25.94 15.66
C GLU A 856 41.56 26.33 14.34
N LEU A 857 40.71 27.37 14.36
CA LEU A 857 40.04 27.90 13.17
C LEU A 857 41.01 28.61 12.23
N ALA A 858 41.89 29.48 12.74
CA ALA A 858 42.94 30.12 11.93
C ALA A 858 43.90 29.08 11.33
N ALA A 859 44.22 28.03 12.09
CA ALA A 859 45.06 26.92 11.63
C ALA A 859 44.36 26.03 10.59
N ALA A 860 43.04 25.85 10.67
CA ALA A 860 42.25 25.07 9.72
C ALA A 860 42.03 25.79 8.38
N LEU A 861 41.97 27.14 8.41
CA LEU A 861 41.68 27.98 7.25
C LEU A 861 42.90 28.60 6.57
N GLY A 862 44.03 28.74 7.28
CA GLY A 862 45.25 29.38 6.76
C GLY A 862 45.15 30.91 6.54
N GLN A 863 44.03 31.53 6.91
CA GLN A 863 43.73 32.95 6.72
C GLN A 863 43.22 33.61 8.00
N LYS A 864 43.39 34.94 8.11
CA LYS A 864 42.97 35.75 9.27
C LYS A 864 41.60 36.41 9.10
N LYS A 865 40.98 36.32 7.93
CA LYS A 865 39.68 36.90 7.61
C LYS A 865 38.80 35.84 6.95
N LEU A 866 37.49 35.95 7.14
CA LEU A 866 36.51 35.02 6.58
C LEU A 866 35.20 35.72 6.27
N THR A 867 34.72 35.57 5.03
CA THR A 867 33.42 36.10 4.58
C THR A 867 32.31 35.08 4.82
N CYS A 868 31.11 35.54 5.18
CA CYS A 868 29.92 34.71 5.35
C CYS A 868 28.66 35.34 4.73
N ALA A 869 27.69 34.50 4.35
CA ALA A 869 26.36 34.93 3.94
C ALA A 869 25.58 35.43 5.17
N ALA A 870 25.10 36.67 5.14
CA ALA A 870 24.47 37.34 6.28
C ALA A 870 23.07 37.89 5.98
N GLU A 871 22.45 37.52 4.84
CA GLU A 871 21.06 37.92 4.50
C GLU A 871 19.98 37.40 5.48
N GLY A 872 20.35 36.58 6.47
CA GLY A 872 19.50 36.20 7.60
C GLY A 872 19.61 37.09 8.83
N GLY A 873 20.48 38.10 8.79
CA GLY A 873 20.94 38.83 9.97
C GLY A 873 21.89 38.01 10.85
N TYR A 874 22.34 38.66 11.92
CA TYR A 874 23.21 38.08 12.95
C TYR A 874 22.75 38.52 14.34
N GLU A 875 23.17 37.78 15.37
CA GLU A 875 22.85 38.05 16.77
C GLU A 875 24.08 38.61 17.47
N VAL A 876 23.97 39.78 18.09
CA VAL A 876 25.01 40.24 19.02
C VAL A 876 24.88 39.42 20.29
N VAL A 877 26.00 38.89 20.75
CA VAL A 877 26.09 38.09 21.96
C VAL A 877 27.17 38.65 22.89
N ARG A 878 26.98 38.45 24.19
CA ARG A 878 28.01 38.70 25.21
C ARG A 878 28.65 37.37 25.56
N ALA A 879 29.98 37.28 25.40
CA ALA A 879 30.74 36.13 25.88
C ALA A 879 30.68 36.07 27.42
N GLU A 880 30.42 34.89 27.97
CA GLU A 880 30.31 34.63 29.42
C GLU A 880 31.49 33.74 29.86
N SER A 881 31.41 32.43 29.62
CA SER A 881 32.53 31.48 29.79
C SER A 881 33.28 31.17 28.50
N GLY A 882 32.68 31.47 27.34
CA GLY A 882 33.24 31.21 26.03
C GLY A 882 34.29 32.23 25.62
N ARG A 883 35.31 31.79 24.87
CA ARG A 883 36.32 32.63 24.24
C ARG A 883 35.81 33.12 22.89
N VAL A 884 35.88 34.41 22.62
CA VAL A 884 35.72 34.96 21.26
C VAL A 884 36.94 34.57 20.44
N VAL A 885 36.75 33.83 19.34
CA VAL A 885 37.83 33.38 18.43
C VAL A 885 37.76 34.04 17.06
N ALA A 886 36.65 34.71 16.76
CA ALA A 886 36.53 35.65 15.64
C ALA A 886 35.57 36.79 16.03
N ALA A 887 35.82 38.00 15.52
CA ALA A 887 35.01 39.20 15.77
C ALA A 887 34.59 39.89 14.46
N TRP A 888 33.48 40.61 14.49
CA TRP A 888 33.06 41.50 13.41
C TRP A 888 33.88 42.81 13.45
N GLY A 889 33.80 43.60 12.37
CA GLY A 889 34.55 44.87 12.24
C GLY A 889 34.18 45.96 13.26
N ASP A 890 33.11 45.81 14.04
CA ASP A 890 32.75 46.68 15.17
C ASP A 890 33.30 46.16 16.53
N GLY A 891 34.00 45.02 16.52
CA GLY A 891 34.53 44.34 17.71
C GLY A 891 33.55 43.38 18.39
N SER A 892 32.29 43.26 17.92
CA SER A 892 31.32 42.33 18.51
C SER A 892 31.60 40.87 18.09
N PRO A 893 31.22 39.85 18.89
CA PRO A 893 31.63 38.46 18.61
C PRO A 893 31.02 37.88 17.32
N ALA A 894 31.88 37.30 16.47
CA ALA A 894 31.48 36.54 15.28
C ALA A 894 31.44 35.04 15.55
N ILE A 895 32.45 34.51 16.26
CA ILE A 895 32.50 33.11 16.69
C ILE A 895 32.96 33.03 18.14
N VAL A 896 32.18 32.32 18.97
CA VAL A 896 32.49 32.03 20.38
C VAL A 896 32.74 30.53 20.54
N VAL A 897 33.77 30.16 21.30
CA VAL A 897 34.16 28.77 21.58
C VAL A 897 34.20 28.52 23.09
N ASN A 898 33.47 27.53 23.57
CA ASN A 898 33.32 27.22 25.00
C ASN A 898 33.57 25.73 25.27
N ASN A 899 34.29 25.40 26.34
CA ASN A 899 34.45 24.00 26.77
C ASN A 899 33.32 23.67 27.77
N PHE A 900 32.64 22.54 27.57
CA PHE A 900 31.49 22.15 28.41
C PHE A 900 31.55 20.66 28.77
N GLY A 901 31.77 20.38 30.06
CA GLY A 901 32.09 19.02 30.52
C GLY A 901 33.38 18.52 29.89
N LYS A 902 33.30 17.45 29.09
CA LYS A 902 34.40 16.91 28.28
C LYS A 902 34.40 17.40 26.83
N GLY A 903 33.32 18.01 26.35
CA GLY A 903 33.16 18.45 24.97
C GLY A 903 33.36 19.96 24.80
N ARG A 904 32.97 20.46 23.64
CA ARG A 904 33.18 21.86 23.23
C ARG A 904 32.04 22.35 22.34
N SER A 905 31.70 23.64 22.42
CA SER A 905 30.87 24.33 21.42
C SER A 905 31.70 25.24 20.53
N ILE A 906 31.24 25.44 19.30
CA ILE A 906 31.61 26.53 18.39
C ILE A 906 30.29 27.21 18.00
N PHE A 907 30.06 28.42 18.46
CA PHE A 907 28.84 29.19 18.20
C PHE A 907 29.14 30.33 17.21
N LEU A 908 28.57 30.24 16.00
CA LEU A 908 28.68 31.26 14.95
C LEU A 908 27.48 32.21 15.03
N THR A 909 27.70 33.50 15.18
CA THR A 909 26.63 34.47 15.48
C THR A 909 25.76 34.88 14.29
N VAL A 910 25.96 34.29 13.11
CA VAL A 910 25.13 34.49 11.90
C VAL A 910 23.96 33.52 11.87
N ARG A 911 22.74 33.96 11.55
CA ARG A 911 21.55 33.09 11.62
C ARG A 911 21.43 32.11 10.44
N TYR A 912 21.62 32.57 9.19
CA TYR A 912 21.49 31.72 7.98
C TYR A 912 22.78 31.59 7.13
N PRO A 913 23.94 31.20 7.69
CA PRO A 913 25.21 31.13 6.97
C PRO A 913 25.20 30.11 5.82
N GLY A 914 24.33 29.10 5.88
CA GLY A 914 24.11 28.08 4.86
C GLY A 914 23.47 28.59 3.57
N ARG A 915 23.03 29.85 3.48
CA ARG A 915 22.43 30.41 2.24
C ARG A 915 23.51 30.71 1.18
N GLY A 916 24.09 29.64 0.66
CA GLY A 916 25.22 29.61 -0.25
C GLY A 916 24.89 29.77 -1.74
N TYR A 917 23.62 29.72 -2.15
CA TYR A 917 23.28 29.88 -3.57
C TYR A 917 23.14 31.35 -3.98
N ARG A 918 23.73 31.71 -5.13
CA ARG A 918 23.65 33.07 -5.70
C ARG A 918 22.31 33.38 -6.35
N THR A 919 21.59 32.35 -6.81
CA THR A 919 20.39 32.45 -7.65
C THR A 919 19.33 31.44 -7.22
N GLN A 920 18.10 31.63 -7.71
CA GLN A 920 17.04 30.61 -7.68
C GLN A 920 17.04 29.73 -8.96
N ALA A 921 18.22 29.39 -9.49
CA ALA A 921 18.33 28.50 -10.64
C ALA A 921 17.69 27.13 -10.37
N TYR A 922 17.06 26.56 -11.41
CA TYR A 922 16.39 25.25 -11.37
C TYR A 922 17.38 24.08 -11.53
N ILE A 923 18.60 24.36 -12.02
CA ILE A 923 19.74 23.46 -11.96
C ILE A 923 20.76 24.16 -11.06
N ARG A 924 21.43 23.39 -10.20
CA ARG A 924 22.39 23.91 -9.24
C ARG A 924 23.68 23.10 -9.31
N THR A 925 24.80 23.82 -9.31
CA THR A 925 26.18 23.33 -9.38
C THR A 925 27.04 24.12 -8.38
N ALA A 926 28.30 23.75 -8.20
CA ALA A 926 29.26 24.55 -7.43
C ALA A 926 29.47 25.95 -8.04
N LYS A 927 29.30 26.08 -9.37
CA LYS A 927 29.34 27.35 -10.12
C LYS A 927 28.25 28.34 -9.64
N ASP A 928 27.07 27.84 -9.24
CA ASP A 928 25.96 28.62 -8.68
C ASP A 928 26.12 28.97 -7.19
N PHE A 929 27.08 28.35 -6.51
CA PHE A 929 27.29 28.45 -5.08
C PHE A 929 28.30 29.56 -4.73
N ARG A 930 28.35 29.94 -3.45
CA ARG A 930 29.21 30.97 -2.86
C ARG A 930 30.45 30.27 -2.29
N PRO A 931 31.67 30.46 -2.85
CA PRO A 931 32.88 29.80 -2.37
C PRO A 931 33.14 30.06 -0.88
N TYR A 932 32.89 31.29 -0.41
CA TYR A 932 33.04 31.63 1.00
C TYR A 932 32.11 30.84 1.94
N THR A 933 30.93 30.37 1.48
CA THR A 933 30.08 29.48 2.29
C THR A 933 30.70 28.08 2.40
N ILE A 934 31.35 27.59 1.34
CA ILE A 934 32.11 26.32 1.37
C ILE A 934 33.26 26.46 2.37
N THR A 935 34.10 27.48 2.19
CA THR A 935 35.25 27.77 3.06
C THR A 935 34.85 27.95 4.53
N LEU A 936 33.72 28.62 4.81
CA LEU A 936 33.20 28.79 6.17
C LEU A 936 32.91 27.44 6.84
N PHE A 937 32.12 26.56 6.20
CA PHE A 937 31.77 25.27 6.78
C PHE A 937 32.95 24.29 6.80
N GLU A 938 33.82 24.33 5.79
CA GLU A 938 35.09 23.59 5.75
C GLU A 938 35.97 23.94 6.94
N GLY A 939 36.20 25.22 7.22
CA GLY A 939 37.01 25.70 8.34
C GLY A 939 36.41 25.32 9.70
N LEU A 940 35.11 25.54 9.88
CA LEU A 940 34.38 25.16 11.10
C LEU A 940 34.47 23.67 11.38
N MET A 941 34.25 22.82 10.37
CA MET A 941 34.32 21.37 10.53
C MET A 941 35.73 20.84 10.72
N LYS A 942 36.73 21.38 10.01
CA LYS A 942 38.14 21.01 10.24
C LYS A 942 38.59 21.38 11.67
N ALA A 943 38.16 22.52 12.19
CA ALA A 943 38.40 22.90 13.59
C ALA A 943 37.63 22.01 14.59
N ALA A 944 36.39 21.62 14.28
CA ALA A 944 35.56 20.75 15.12
C ALA A 944 36.04 19.30 15.16
N LEU A 945 36.42 18.71 14.02
CA LEU A 945 37.02 17.37 13.92
C LEU A 945 38.37 17.30 14.65
N LYS A 946 39.22 18.32 14.47
CA LYS A 946 40.48 18.46 15.22
C LYS A 946 40.25 18.59 16.73
N THR A 947 39.22 19.33 17.15
CA THR A 947 38.79 19.41 18.55
C THR A 947 38.34 18.04 19.08
N ALA A 948 37.57 17.29 18.29
CA ALA A 948 37.07 15.96 18.65
C ALA A 948 38.17 14.88 18.70
N GLY A 949 39.38 15.16 18.20
CA GLY A 949 40.48 14.20 18.10
C GLY A 949 40.21 13.08 17.08
N ILE A 950 39.41 13.36 16.05
CA ILE A 950 38.91 12.37 15.09
C ILE A 950 39.18 12.83 13.65
N GLU A 951 39.69 11.92 12.83
CA GLU A 951 39.81 12.11 11.39
C GLU A 951 38.47 11.86 10.68
N HIS A 952 38.29 12.45 9.51
CA HIS A 952 37.15 12.16 8.65
C HIS A 952 37.27 10.71 8.09
N PRO A 953 36.16 9.99 7.81
CA PRO A 953 36.20 8.60 7.31
C PRO A 953 36.96 8.41 5.98
N PHE A 954 37.07 9.48 5.20
CA PHE A 954 37.88 9.55 4.00
C PHE A 954 38.45 10.95 3.80
N THR A 955 39.49 11.08 2.98
CA THR A 955 39.92 12.36 2.40
C THR A 955 40.11 12.18 0.89
N VAL A 956 39.98 13.27 0.13
CA VAL A 956 40.24 13.25 -1.32
C VAL A 956 41.18 14.37 -1.74
N ALA A 957 41.98 14.08 -2.76
CA ALA A 957 42.85 15.04 -3.45
C ALA A 957 42.55 15.00 -4.96
N ASN A 958 42.90 16.08 -5.66
CA ASN A 958 42.67 16.28 -7.10
C ASN A 958 41.20 16.14 -7.56
N CYS A 959 40.24 16.17 -6.62
CA CYS A 959 38.81 16.01 -6.90
C CYS A 959 38.19 17.34 -7.39
N PRO A 960 37.54 17.38 -8.57
CA PRO A 960 36.81 18.58 -9.00
C PRO A 960 35.67 18.92 -8.05
N ILE A 961 35.41 20.21 -7.83
CA ILE A 961 34.42 20.68 -6.84
C ILE A 961 32.97 20.25 -7.15
N ASP A 962 32.60 20.09 -8.43
CA ASP A 962 31.31 19.52 -8.85
C ASP A 962 31.27 17.98 -8.81
N THR A 963 32.38 17.31 -8.46
CA THR A 963 32.40 15.87 -8.14
C THR A 963 32.19 15.68 -6.65
N THR A 964 30.99 15.24 -6.25
CA THR A 964 30.69 14.94 -4.85
C THR A 964 31.15 13.53 -4.48
N VAL A 965 31.41 13.32 -3.19
CA VAL A 965 31.94 12.05 -2.66
C VAL A 965 31.11 11.63 -1.45
N VAL A 966 30.56 10.42 -1.50
CA VAL A 966 29.63 9.88 -0.49
C VAL A 966 30.06 8.47 -0.10
N MET A 967 30.27 8.23 1.19
CA MET A 967 30.70 6.95 1.74
C MET A 967 29.55 6.30 2.51
N ARG A 968 29.18 5.10 2.06
CA ARG A 968 28.25 4.18 2.72
C ARG A 968 29.04 3.06 3.40
N SER A 969 28.47 2.44 4.43
CA SER A 969 29.03 1.29 5.13
C SER A 969 28.06 0.11 5.15
N GLN A 970 28.62 -1.09 5.29
CA GLN A 970 27.91 -2.34 5.56
C GLN A 970 28.82 -3.20 6.46
N PRO A 971 28.32 -4.26 7.11
CA PRO A 971 29.17 -5.17 7.89
C PRO A 971 30.38 -5.69 7.10
N GLY A 972 31.57 -5.26 7.51
CA GLY A 972 32.84 -5.65 6.89
C GLY A 972 33.20 -4.97 5.56
N ARG A 973 32.51 -3.90 5.13
CA ARG A 973 32.89 -3.14 3.91
C ARG A 973 32.44 -1.67 3.92
N TYR A 974 33.06 -0.89 3.04
CA TYR A 974 32.64 0.46 2.68
C TYR A 974 32.37 0.54 1.18
N ILE A 975 31.51 1.47 0.78
CA ILE A 975 31.17 1.77 -0.61
C ILE A 975 31.35 3.27 -0.80
N LEU A 976 32.20 3.67 -1.76
CA LEU A 976 32.53 5.07 -2.03
C LEU A 976 31.96 5.47 -3.39
N HIS A 977 30.99 6.37 -3.38
CA HIS A 977 30.38 6.93 -4.58
C HIS A 977 31.08 8.23 -4.95
N LEU A 978 31.54 8.34 -6.19
CA LEU A 978 32.04 9.59 -6.79
C LEU A 978 31.03 10.02 -7.86
N LEU A 979 30.37 11.17 -7.67
CA LEU A 979 29.28 11.64 -8.52
C LEU A 979 29.64 12.98 -9.15
N ASN A 980 29.90 13.00 -10.46
CA ASN A 980 30.13 14.25 -11.19
C ASN A 980 28.79 14.92 -11.54
N HIS A 981 28.48 16.04 -10.89
CA HIS A 981 27.26 16.81 -11.15
C HIS A 981 27.41 17.87 -12.26
N ASP A 982 28.64 18.13 -12.75
CA ASP A 982 28.86 18.98 -13.91
C ASP A 982 28.23 18.31 -15.15
N LEU A 983 27.48 19.09 -15.92
CA LEU A 983 26.82 18.63 -17.15
C LEU A 983 27.71 18.82 -18.39
N ASP A 984 28.81 19.57 -18.27
CA ASP A 984 29.75 19.86 -19.36
C ASP A 984 30.90 18.83 -19.38
N GLN A 985 31.58 18.62 -18.25
CA GLN A 985 32.81 17.82 -18.14
C GLN A 985 32.57 16.30 -18.28
N GLN A 986 32.66 15.71 -19.48
CA GLN A 986 32.29 14.29 -19.74
C GLN A 986 32.96 13.24 -18.84
N SER A 987 34.21 13.45 -18.41
CA SER A 987 34.94 12.52 -17.55
C SER A 987 35.83 13.25 -16.53
N VAL A 988 36.11 12.54 -15.44
CA VAL A 988 36.96 12.97 -14.33
C VAL A 988 38.05 11.91 -14.14
N SER A 989 39.29 12.35 -13.92
CA SER A 989 40.46 11.47 -13.76
C SER A 989 41.47 12.10 -12.80
N GLY A 990 42.39 11.27 -12.27
CA GLY A 990 43.43 11.72 -11.34
C GLY A 990 42.96 11.96 -9.89
N VAL A 991 41.69 11.68 -9.57
CA VAL A 991 41.15 11.79 -8.21
C VAL A 991 41.80 10.74 -7.32
N GLU A 992 42.36 11.18 -6.20
CA GLU A 992 42.96 10.33 -5.18
C GLU A 992 42.01 10.29 -3.97
N ALA A 993 41.74 9.11 -3.43
CA ALA A 993 40.88 8.93 -2.27
C ALA A 993 41.55 8.05 -1.21
N THR A 994 41.77 8.61 -0.02
CA THR A 994 42.26 7.88 1.16
C THR A 994 41.07 7.52 2.03
N VAL A 995 40.89 6.25 2.38
CA VAL A 995 39.79 5.78 3.22
C VAL A 995 40.34 5.23 4.53
N ASN A 996 39.84 5.75 5.65
CA ASN A 996 40.30 5.40 6.99
C ASN A 996 39.63 4.10 7.46
N VAL A 997 40.36 3.00 7.33
CA VAL A 997 39.92 1.63 7.66
C VAL A 997 40.56 1.12 8.95
N PRO A 998 39.90 0.20 9.71
CA PRO A 998 40.51 -0.44 10.86
C PRO A 998 41.79 -1.22 10.50
N THR A 999 42.83 -1.06 11.31
CA THR A 999 44.23 -1.51 11.04
C THR A 999 44.45 -3.03 10.98
N THR A 1000 43.42 -3.85 11.21
CA THR A 1000 43.49 -5.32 11.21
C THR A 1000 42.99 -5.97 9.92
N ALA A 1001 42.71 -5.20 8.87
CA ALA A 1001 42.05 -5.68 7.65
C ALA A 1001 43.02 -5.90 6.47
N ASN A 1002 42.93 -7.08 5.84
CA ASN A 1002 43.36 -7.25 4.45
C ASN A 1002 42.32 -6.59 3.53
N VAL A 1003 42.61 -5.38 3.04
CA VAL A 1003 41.69 -4.61 2.20
C VAL A 1003 41.73 -5.12 0.75
N LYS A 1004 40.56 -5.31 0.13
CA LYS A 1004 40.41 -5.44 -1.33
C LYS A 1004 39.58 -4.27 -1.84
N VAL A 1005 40.13 -3.51 -2.80
CA VAL A 1005 39.43 -2.45 -3.53
C VAL A 1005 39.08 -2.97 -4.93
N PHE A 1006 37.85 -2.72 -5.40
CA PHE A 1006 37.35 -3.18 -6.70
C PHE A 1006 36.09 -2.38 -7.11
N TYR A 1007 35.82 -2.31 -8.41
CA TYR A 1007 34.58 -1.75 -8.95
C TYR A 1007 33.42 -2.75 -8.78
N PRO A 1008 32.28 -2.35 -8.19
CA PRO A 1008 31.23 -3.30 -7.78
C PRO A 1008 30.39 -3.85 -8.95
N ASP A 1009 30.39 -3.21 -10.12
CA ASP A 1009 29.58 -3.54 -11.29
C ASP A 1009 30.21 -4.55 -12.27
N ASP A 1010 31.52 -4.81 -12.16
CA ASP A 1010 32.25 -5.82 -12.94
C ASP A 1010 33.25 -6.66 -12.10
N SER A 1011 33.49 -6.28 -10.83
CA SER A 1011 34.49 -6.86 -9.91
C SER A 1011 35.96 -6.64 -10.29
N THR A 1012 36.26 -5.74 -11.22
CA THR A 1012 37.62 -5.34 -11.61
C THR A 1012 38.35 -4.68 -10.43
N PRO A 1013 39.59 -5.10 -10.07
CA PRO A 1013 40.39 -4.42 -9.06
C PRO A 1013 40.66 -2.95 -9.40
N VAL A 1014 40.81 -2.11 -8.37
CA VAL A 1014 41.29 -0.73 -8.49
C VAL A 1014 42.81 -0.70 -8.36
#